data_AF-A0A4S8MS64-F1
#
_entry.id   AF-A0A4S8MS64-F1
#
_cell.length_a   1.000
_cell.length_b   1.000
_cell.length_c   1.000
_cell.angle_alpha   90.00
_cell.angle_beta   90.00
_cell.angle_gamma   90.00
#
_symmetry.space_group_name_H-M   'P 1'
#
loop_
_entity.id
_entity.type
_entity.pdbx_description
1 polymer ?
#
loop_
_entity_poly.entity_id
_entity_poly.type
_entity_poly.pdbx_seq_one_letter_code
_entity_poly.pdbx_strand_id
1 'polypeptide(L)'
;MPVSTEMQDMLSETPLTVSSLTLIDALSSDPDYSSLILLLQRARLVPTLNSLNGATLFAPTNDAIKRHNSLWNSVLDDSDYMLTDNINEKLRQQLFYHLLNYSITAFPEDDSFLQVHETLHYPHLPIQPPTHEPPPYPPWMPVPGGTLGGEPQRLRVASRKEKVWVGTDASGKGGAQIIKGQVNASNGVLLGIDDVLEPPSDLVTVLSQTNSVSYFHGILTPEIRNLLNSTEALTVFLPVNEAWEALDKYERIYLESPYATDDLNRILNMHAVVEGGVKWSDSFDPAINCKNYQVTTIDGTNLEIVKAPGKTMISTAELVEPDIYASNGVLHLVSSLLIPPGSLRLTPEKYLLSLNCTSFVDLIHDSDLTFLINDTDTKYTILAPSDDVLSVHGGSDLPERGSEELKKMLQYHFIPGIWKPKKLKSRMLLETALHEKGLNNGSQVLSVEVGDDITDVRRSLFIVQVNNTFLIYFISKPVTPPSDALETALPILDLSGFIAAILSTSIGERLRNTPGTSLLIPHNSAFKRLGLLVSDHLLASSSKPDLEKVLLHHTLDTVQYAAALENGTQHTFATVEGSDLSLDRKDNGSIYLSASGGWAGMKTRLYTRDMLTETGVVHELSDVLIPRSVELTIGKLVKAAKGSTMASLIIKSGMDWILNGTAPPEGSPWAEEGLGDVAGWTLLCPTDTAFKDYNLTELFDDRENLRLIVSQHLIPNPPKEKSLEDPAPMYNNRPLNLDNSPTYSTIYSQSSLYGDVVFKASDDAKAGYIVGIKGARGTDATADWARVMSWGRTTTGGGIGGVIQIDQVLVPYQPTWWIEYGAPLVVGSKGQSSATAENIKAFTAGGFGGVCAVLVGHPFDLTKTRLQTAAPGTYTGAIDVVKRTLAKDGLSGMYRGMVPPLLGVTPIFAVSFWAYDASKRLIFALTPNRTSEKLSTTELAAAGFLSAVPTTAVTAPVERAKVLLQVQGQGGAEQKYKGVLDVMGHLYREGGVRSIFRGAGATLARDGPGSAAYFAAYEVTKKALTPAGSSSSDLNLSAIIFAGGMAGVAMWAIAIPPDVLKSRIQSAPTGTYSGFMDCARKTIATDGVGALWKGFGPAMARAFPANAATFLGVEASRKLLDSLL
;
A
#
# COMPACT_ATOMS: atom_id res chain seq x y z
N MET A 1 -99.18 39.10 -3.98
CA MET A 1 -100.65 39.11 -4.20
C MET A 1 -101.21 37.79 -3.66
N PRO A 2 -102.37 37.78 -2.97
CA PRO A 2 -102.49 38.16 -1.57
C PRO A 2 -102.83 36.98 -0.62
N VAL A 3 -102.74 37.33 0.67
CA VAL A 3 -103.32 36.75 1.89
C VAL A 3 -104.81 36.39 1.74
N SER A 4 -105.25 35.34 2.44
CA SER A 4 -106.62 35.28 3.01
C SER A 4 -106.61 34.45 4.31
N THR A 5 -106.56 35.08 5.47
CA THR A 5 -107.67 35.50 6.37
C THR A 5 -108.18 34.43 7.34
N GLU A 6 -108.17 34.85 8.61
CA GLU A 6 -109.22 34.67 9.63
C GLU A 6 -109.30 33.36 10.41
N MET A 7 -108.68 33.40 11.60
CA MET A 7 -109.41 33.55 12.87
C MET A 7 -110.94 33.49 12.75
N GLN A 8 -111.55 32.43 13.28
CA GLN A 8 -112.61 32.50 14.30
C GLN A 8 -113.18 31.08 14.48
N ASP A 9 -112.75 30.42 15.55
CA ASP A 9 -113.73 29.87 16.50
C ASP A 9 -113.04 29.76 17.87
N MET A 10 -112.89 30.95 18.45
CA MET A 10 -112.99 31.15 19.89
C MET A 10 -114.37 30.67 20.35
N LEU A 11 -114.40 29.67 21.24
CA LEU A 11 -115.16 29.69 22.51
C LEU A 11 -115.41 28.26 23.02
N SER A 12 -114.46 27.73 23.77
CA SER A 12 -114.78 27.03 25.02
C SER A 12 -113.56 27.04 25.94
N GLU A 13 -113.35 28.16 26.60
CA GLU A 13 -112.55 28.16 27.83
C GLU A 13 -113.32 27.42 28.92
N THR A 14 -112.69 26.38 29.47
CA THR A 14 -112.82 26.02 30.88
C THR A 14 -111.44 26.15 31.52
N PRO A 15 -111.36 26.62 32.78
CA PRO A 15 -110.29 27.47 33.26
C PRO A 15 -108.98 26.72 33.55
N LEU A 16 -107.89 27.44 33.30
CA LEU A 16 -106.51 27.17 33.72
C LEU A 16 -106.42 26.65 35.16
N THR A 17 -106.02 25.39 35.34
CA THR A 17 -105.19 25.02 36.48
C THR A 17 -103.75 25.40 36.15
N VAL A 18 -103.37 26.64 36.49
CA VAL A 18 -101.98 27.08 36.52
C VAL A 18 -101.29 26.34 37.66
N SER A 19 -100.70 25.17 37.39
CA SER A 19 -99.58 24.69 38.20
C SER A 19 -98.32 25.32 37.62
N SER A 20 -97.80 26.35 38.30
CA SER A 20 -96.54 26.99 38.01
C SER A 20 -95.37 26.05 38.35
N LEU A 21 -95.21 24.97 37.57
CA LEU A 21 -94.10 24.04 37.72
C LEU A 21 -92.85 24.70 37.13
N THR A 22 -91.89 25.09 37.96
CA THR A 22 -90.59 25.60 37.49
C THR A 22 -89.69 24.44 37.02
N LEU A 23 -88.59 24.73 36.32
CA LEU A 23 -87.58 23.74 35.92
C LEU A 23 -87.03 22.96 37.13
N ILE A 24 -86.88 23.62 38.27
CA ILE A 24 -86.45 22.97 39.52
C ILE A 24 -87.53 22.04 40.07
N ASP A 25 -88.80 22.45 39.99
CA ASP A 25 -89.92 21.60 40.40
C ASP A 25 -90.05 20.38 39.47
N ALA A 26 -89.81 20.56 38.17
CA ALA A 26 -89.78 19.48 37.18
C ALA A 26 -88.64 18.48 37.48
N LEU A 27 -87.44 18.96 37.79
CA LEU A 27 -86.33 18.10 38.21
C LEU A 27 -86.64 17.36 39.52
N SER A 28 -87.18 18.06 40.52
CA SER A 28 -87.50 17.49 41.85
C SER A 28 -88.63 16.46 41.80
N SER A 29 -89.51 16.56 40.80
CA SER A 29 -90.62 15.62 40.60
C SER A 29 -90.18 14.23 40.11
N ASP A 30 -88.98 14.11 39.54
CA ASP A 30 -88.44 12.86 39.00
C ASP A 30 -87.21 12.41 39.82
N PRO A 31 -87.24 11.22 40.47
CA PRO A 31 -86.16 10.76 41.33
C PRO A 31 -84.83 10.53 40.58
N ASP A 32 -84.88 10.41 39.26
CA ASP A 32 -83.71 10.17 38.41
C ASP A 32 -82.84 11.41 38.19
N TYR A 33 -83.19 12.57 38.75
CA TYR A 33 -82.37 13.79 38.70
C TYR A 33 -81.85 14.24 40.07
N SER A 34 -81.97 13.41 41.11
CA SER A 34 -81.54 13.74 42.48
C SER A 34 -80.06 14.15 42.56
N SER A 35 -79.18 13.49 41.80
CA SER A 35 -77.75 13.81 41.75
C SER A 35 -77.50 15.16 41.07
N LEU A 36 -78.23 15.46 40.00
CA LEU A 36 -78.15 16.75 39.30
C LEU A 36 -78.63 17.91 40.18
N ILE A 37 -79.72 17.72 40.94
CA ILE A 37 -80.22 18.73 41.89
C ILE A 37 -79.16 19.04 42.95
N LEU A 38 -78.50 18.01 43.49
CA LEU A 38 -77.44 18.19 44.48
C LEU A 38 -76.25 18.96 43.88
N LEU A 39 -75.87 18.69 42.63
CA LEU A 39 -74.83 19.44 41.91
C LEU A 39 -75.24 20.90 41.67
N LEU A 40 -76.48 21.17 41.24
CA LEU A 40 -77.01 22.52 41.04
C LEU A 40 -77.07 23.31 42.36
N GLN A 41 -77.43 22.65 43.47
CA GLN A 41 -77.40 23.24 44.81
C GLN A 41 -75.98 23.57 45.25
N ARG A 42 -75.03 22.64 45.07
CA ARG A 42 -73.61 22.86 45.37
C ARG A 42 -73.02 23.99 44.51
N ALA A 43 -73.38 24.05 43.23
CA ALA A 43 -72.99 25.12 42.30
C ALA A 43 -73.72 26.46 42.53
N ARG A 44 -74.69 26.49 43.46
CA ARG A 44 -75.60 27.61 43.71
C ARG A 44 -76.38 28.07 42.47
N LEU A 45 -76.66 27.22 41.49
CA LEU A 45 -77.36 27.64 40.25
C LEU A 45 -78.89 27.64 40.36
N VAL A 46 -79.46 27.21 41.48
CA VAL A 46 -80.92 27.14 41.69
C VAL A 46 -81.63 28.51 41.50
N PRO A 47 -81.15 29.63 42.08
CA PRO A 47 -81.75 30.95 41.82
C PRO A 47 -81.63 31.37 40.36
N THR A 48 -80.49 31.06 39.72
CA THR A 48 -80.25 31.37 38.30
C THR A 48 -81.29 30.67 37.43
N LEU A 49 -81.49 29.36 37.61
CA LEU A 49 -82.48 28.57 36.86
C LEU A 49 -83.90 29.12 37.02
N ASN A 50 -84.29 29.53 38.23
CA ASN A 50 -85.60 30.12 38.48
C ASN A 50 -85.79 31.52 37.87
N SER A 51 -84.69 32.25 37.64
CA SER A 51 -84.72 33.59 37.04
C SER A 51 -84.73 33.60 35.51
N LEU A 52 -84.34 32.50 34.87
CA LEU A 52 -84.36 32.37 33.42
C LEU A 52 -85.80 32.30 32.92
N ASN A 53 -86.13 33.06 31.88
CA ASN A 53 -87.44 33.03 31.23
C ASN A 53 -87.33 32.31 29.88
N GLY A 54 -87.81 31.06 29.85
CA GLY A 54 -87.88 30.26 28.63
C GLY A 54 -86.57 29.54 28.30
N ALA A 55 -85.81 29.04 29.27
CA ALA A 55 -84.56 28.31 29.03
C ALA A 55 -84.78 26.83 28.60
N THR A 56 -83.78 26.21 27.97
CA THR A 56 -83.74 24.74 27.79
C THR A 56 -82.65 24.15 28.68
N LEU A 57 -82.98 23.15 29.49
CA LEU A 57 -82.02 22.39 30.28
C LEU A 57 -81.91 20.96 29.77
N PHE A 58 -80.72 20.59 29.30
CA PHE A 58 -80.35 19.20 29.05
C PHE A 58 -79.92 18.56 30.36
N ALA A 59 -80.79 17.77 30.98
CA ALA A 59 -80.58 17.19 32.29
C ALA A 59 -80.05 15.75 32.21
N PRO A 60 -78.79 15.48 32.59
CA PRO A 60 -78.30 14.12 32.69
C PRO A 60 -78.98 13.37 33.82
N THR A 61 -79.36 12.12 33.54
CA THR A 61 -79.95 11.19 34.52
C THR A 61 -78.93 10.75 35.58
N ASN A 62 -79.39 10.21 36.70
CA ASN A 62 -78.51 9.72 37.77
C ASN A 62 -77.55 8.63 37.24
N ASP A 63 -78.03 7.76 36.35
CA ASP A 63 -77.20 6.74 35.69
C ASP A 63 -76.16 7.35 34.74
N ALA A 64 -76.48 8.45 34.05
CA ALA A 64 -75.54 9.21 33.24
C ALA A 64 -74.38 9.75 34.09
N ILE A 65 -74.72 10.43 35.20
CA ILE A 65 -73.74 11.02 36.12
C ILE A 65 -72.87 9.93 36.77
N LYS A 66 -73.46 8.81 37.17
CA LYS A 66 -72.74 7.69 37.80
C LYS A 66 -71.78 6.98 36.84
N ARG A 67 -72.16 6.81 35.56
CA ARG A 67 -71.29 6.21 34.54
C ARG A 67 -70.10 7.09 34.18
N HIS A 68 -70.26 8.39 34.34
CA HIS A 68 -69.28 9.38 33.91
C HIS A 68 -68.19 9.59 34.98
N ASN A 69 -66.94 9.20 34.69
CA ASN A 69 -65.83 9.33 35.66
C ASN A 69 -65.27 10.75 35.66
N SER A 70 -65.91 11.67 36.38
CA SER A 70 -65.58 13.10 36.31
C SER A 70 -65.61 13.84 37.65
N LEU A 71 -65.31 15.14 37.57
CA LEU A 71 -65.49 16.16 38.60
C LEU A 71 -66.84 16.03 39.35
N TRP A 72 -67.89 15.58 38.67
CA TRP A 72 -69.23 15.50 39.24
C TRP A 72 -69.32 14.44 40.33
N ASN A 73 -68.69 13.27 40.15
CA ASN A 73 -68.67 12.21 41.17
C ASN A 73 -67.77 12.57 42.36
N SER A 74 -66.62 13.22 42.14
CA SER A 74 -65.80 13.73 43.25
C SER A 74 -66.55 14.77 44.09
N VAL A 75 -67.37 15.60 43.44
CA VAL A 75 -68.23 16.55 44.16
C VAL A 75 -69.35 15.81 44.89
N LEU A 76 -69.91 14.71 44.37
CA LEU A 76 -71.00 13.99 45.04
C LEU A 76 -70.53 13.15 46.25
N ASP A 77 -69.33 12.55 46.17
CA ASP A 77 -68.80 11.62 47.19
C ASP A 77 -68.19 12.31 48.42
N ASP A 78 -67.68 13.54 48.28
CA ASP A 78 -66.97 14.20 49.38
C ASP A 78 -67.95 14.74 50.45
N SER A 79 -67.80 14.24 51.68
CA SER A 79 -68.67 14.56 52.83
C SER A 79 -67.97 15.37 53.93
N ASP A 80 -66.65 15.61 53.82
CA ASP A 80 -65.86 16.11 54.96
C ASP A 80 -64.68 17.02 54.53
N TYR A 81 -64.97 18.17 53.91
CA TYR A 81 -64.06 19.34 53.89
C TYR A 81 -64.88 20.64 53.90
N MET A 82 -64.54 21.54 54.83
CA MET A 82 -65.03 22.91 54.87
C MET A 82 -64.78 23.60 53.53
N LEU A 83 -65.88 24.01 52.87
CA LEU A 83 -65.91 24.74 51.60
C LEU A 83 -65.13 26.07 51.71
N THR A 84 -63.86 26.06 51.34
CA THR A 84 -63.06 27.27 51.11
C THR A 84 -63.12 27.62 49.62
N ASP A 85 -63.98 28.59 49.29
CA ASP A 85 -64.07 29.42 48.07
C ASP A 85 -63.94 28.82 46.66
N ASN A 86 -64.69 29.41 45.73
CA ASN A 86 -64.73 29.19 44.26
C ASN A 86 -64.67 27.77 43.63
N ILE A 87 -64.76 26.67 44.39
CA ILE A 87 -64.68 25.26 43.94
C ILE A 87 -65.72 24.83 42.87
N ASN A 88 -66.74 25.62 42.54
CA ASN A 88 -67.67 25.28 41.46
C ASN A 88 -67.58 26.19 40.23
N GLU A 89 -66.50 26.93 39.99
CA GLU A 89 -66.35 27.62 38.69
C GLU A 89 -66.33 26.62 37.53
N LYS A 90 -65.47 25.60 37.59
CA LYS A 90 -65.41 24.53 36.60
C LYS A 90 -66.73 23.73 36.51
N LEU A 91 -67.35 23.43 37.65
CA LEU A 91 -68.66 22.77 37.69
C LEU A 91 -69.76 23.66 37.09
N ARG A 92 -69.79 24.96 37.38
CA ARG A 92 -70.74 25.91 36.81
C ARG A 92 -70.54 26.07 35.31
N GLN A 93 -69.30 26.15 34.84
CA GLN A 93 -69.00 26.18 33.41
C GLN A 93 -69.56 24.94 32.69
N GLN A 94 -69.35 23.73 33.25
CA GLN A 94 -69.94 22.50 32.70
C GLN A 94 -71.48 22.51 32.76
N LEU A 95 -72.09 22.98 33.84
CA LEU A 95 -73.55 23.08 33.96
C LEU A 95 -74.16 24.12 33.03
N PHE A 96 -73.48 25.24 32.78
CA PHE A 96 -73.91 26.24 31.80
C PHE A 96 -73.87 25.72 30.37
N TYR A 97 -73.02 24.73 30.07
CA TYR A 97 -72.98 24.10 28.75
C TYR A 97 -74.24 23.25 28.48
N HIS A 98 -74.92 22.80 29.53
CA HIS A 98 -76.20 22.09 29.46
C HIS A 98 -77.41 23.02 29.34
N LEU A 99 -77.21 24.34 29.36
CA LEU A 99 -78.28 25.34 29.41
C LEU A 99 -78.31 26.21 28.16
N LEU A 100 -79.50 26.44 27.62
CA LEU A 100 -79.78 27.42 26.58
C LEU A 100 -80.66 28.53 27.14
N ASN A 101 -80.49 29.76 26.66
CA ASN A 101 -81.30 30.93 27.09
C ASN A 101 -82.67 31.01 26.39
N TYR A 102 -83.06 29.97 25.64
CA TYR A 102 -84.32 29.90 24.92
C TYR A 102 -84.82 28.45 24.88
N SER A 103 -86.12 28.29 24.59
CA SER A 103 -86.81 27.01 24.58
C SER A 103 -86.76 26.40 23.19
N ILE A 104 -86.22 25.19 23.04
CA ILE A 104 -86.27 24.45 21.77
C ILE A 104 -87.72 24.02 21.51
N THR A 105 -88.25 24.37 20.34
CA THR A 105 -89.63 24.08 19.95
C THR A 105 -89.75 22.93 18.95
N ALA A 106 -88.68 22.61 18.22
CA ALA A 106 -88.64 21.53 17.23
C ALA A 106 -87.23 20.96 17.07
N PHE A 107 -87.13 19.64 16.98
CA PHE A 107 -85.90 18.90 16.72
C PHE A 107 -85.76 18.57 15.22
N PRO A 108 -84.55 18.29 14.72
CA PRO A 108 -84.36 17.88 13.32
C PRO A 108 -85.12 16.58 13.03
N GLU A 109 -85.87 16.55 11.92
CA GLU A 109 -86.61 15.35 11.46
C GLU A 109 -85.78 14.46 10.51
N ASP A 110 -84.78 15.03 9.84
CA ASP A 110 -83.92 14.37 8.85
C ASP A 110 -82.52 14.10 9.42
N ASP A 111 -81.98 12.90 9.18
CA ASP A 111 -80.64 12.48 9.60
C ASP A 111 -79.52 13.37 8.97
N SER A 112 -79.83 14.15 7.93
CA SER A 112 -78.89 15.05 7.24
C SER A 112 -78.87 16.50 7.76
N PHE A 113 -79.83 16.90 8.61
CA PHE A 113 -79.96 18.28 9.08
C PHE A 113 -79.50 18.44 10.53
N LEU A 114 -78.51 19.31 10.74
CA LEU A 114 -77.96 19.64 12.06
C LEU A 114 -78.50 20.98 12.54
N GLN A 115 -78.99 21.04 13.79
CA GLN A 115 -79.33 22.29 14.46
C GLN A 115 -78.18 22.74 15.37
N VAL A 116 -77.78 24.01 15.26
CA VAL A 116 -76.73 24.62 16.09
C VAL A 116 -77.38 25.55 17.11
N HIS A 117 -77.05 25.39 18.38
CA HIS A 117 -77.56 26.19 19.49
C HIS A 117 -76.42 26.84 20.28
N GLU A 118 -76.62 28.09 20.68
CA GLU A 118 -75.73 28.84 21.57
C GLU A 118 -76.08 28.55 23.03
N THR A 119 -75.10 28.08 23.79
CA THR A 119 -75.26 27.73 25.21
C THR A 119 -75.08 28.96 26.11
N LEU A 120 -75.38 28.82 27.40
CA LEU A 120 -75.01 29.80 28.41
C LEU A 120 -73.55 29.66 28.88
N HIS A 121 -72.74 28.80 28.26
CA HIS A 121 -71.34 28.63 28.63
C HIS A 121 -70.45 29.59 27.84
N TYR A 122 -69.79 30.52 28.55
CA TYR A 122 -68.73 31.37 28.02
C TYR A 122 -67.39 30.88 28.58
N PRO A 123 -66.55 30.20 27.77
CA PRO A 123 -65.28 29.66 28.25
C PRO A 123 -64.34 30.79 28.69
N HIS A 124 -63.68 30.63 29.84
CA HIS A 124 -62.68 31.58 30.33
C HIS A 124 -61.59 30.84 31.12
N LEU A 125 -60.39 31.42 31.13
CA LEU A 125 -59.28 30.89 31.92
C LEU A 125 -59.59 31.03 33.42
N PRO A 126 -59.27 30.01 34.24
CA PRO A 126 -59.47 30.09 35.68
C PRO A 126 -58.56 31.14 36.30
N ILE A 127 -59.07 31.90 37.26
CA ILE A 127 -58.33 32.97 37.95
C ILE A 127 -57.33 32.35 38.96
N GLN A 128 -56.05 32.74 38.92
CA GLN A 128 -55.01 32.31 39.86
C GLN A 128 -54.38 33.48 40.64
N PRO A 129 -54.28 33.41 41.99
CA PRO A 129 -54.84 32.39 42.87
C PRO A 129 -56.38 32.44 42.89
N PRO A 130 -57.05 31.33 43.25
CA PRO A 130 -58.50 31.29 43.39
C PRO A 130 -59.00 32.46 44.25
N THR A 131 -59.87 33.30 43.69
CA THR A 131 -60.41 34.45 44.42
C THR A 131 -61.42 33.97 45.46
N HIS A 132 -61.28 34.47 46.68
CA HIS A 132 -62.23 34.28 47.78
C HIS A 132 -63.43 35.26 47.70
N GLU A 133 -63.46 36.11 46.67
CA GLU A 133 -64.53 37.08 46.46
C GLU A 133 -65.63 36.48 45.58
N PRO A 134 -66.91 36.60 45.95
CA PRO A 134 -68.01 36.17 45.10
C PRO A 134 -67.96 36.95 43.77
N PRO A 135 -68.30 36.31 42.63
CA PRO A 135 -68.32 37.01 41.35
C PRO A 135 -69.21 38.25 41.41
N PRO A 136 -68.88 39.32 40.65
CA PRO A 136 -69.33 40.69 40.92
C PRO A 136 -70.85 40.92 40.83
N TYR A 137 -71.65 39.98 40.29
CA TYR A 137 -73.09 40.14 40.12
C TYR A 137 -73.87 38.86 40.47
N PRO A 138 -74.77 38.90 41.46
CA PRO A 138 -75.92 37.99 41.58
C PRO A 138 -77.15 38.53 40.81
N PRO A 139 -77.98 37.66 40.19
CA PRO A 139 -77.81 36.21 40.06
C PRO A 139 -76.64 35.90 39.11
N TRP A 140 -75.90 34.82 39.37
CA TRP A 140 -74.60 34.47 38.77
C TRP A 140 -74.69 34.10 37.29
N MET A 141 -75.19 35.02 36.45
CA MET A 141 -75.23 34.88 35.01
C MET A 141 -73.81 34.94 34.45
N PRO A 142 -73.51 34.15 33.41
CA PRO A 142 -72.27 34.27 32.69
C PRO A 142 -72.15 35.68 32.11
N VAL A 143 -71.00 36.33 32.29
CA VAL A 143 -70.72 37.63 31.70
C VAL A 143 -70.21 37.40 30.28
N PRO A 144 -70.75 38.10 29.25
CA PRO A 144 -70.17 38.08 27.91
C PRO A 144 -68.71 38.54 27.98
N GLY A 145 -67.80 37.61 27.73
CA GLY A 145 -66.36 37.72 27.94
C GLY A 145 -65.76 36.33 28.06
N GLY A 146 -64.52 36.14 27.60
CA GLY A 146 -63.87 34.84 27.61
C GLY A 146 -63.06 34.52 26.36
N THR A 147 -62.51 33.32 26.33
CA THR A 147 -61.49 32.87 25.36
C THR A 147 -62.03 32.67 23.94
N LEU A 148 -63.34 32.83 23.70
CA LEU A 148 -63.98 32.81 22.37
C LEU A 148 -64.29 34.21 21.81
N GLY A 149 -63.69 35.27 22.36
CA GLY A 149 -63.90 36.64 21.86
C GLY A 149 -65.27 37.23 22.20
N GLY A 150 -65.85 36.81 23.33
CA GLY A 150 -67.16 37.28 23.82
C GLY A 150 -68.37 36.49 23.35
N GLU A 151 -68.18 35.49 22.48
CA GLU A 151 -69.23 34.59 22.01
C GLU A 151 -69.44 33.39 22.98
N PRO A 152 -70.68 32.89 23.13
CA PRO A 152 -70.95 31.66 23.88
C PRO A 152 -70.47 30.43 23.11
N GLN A 153 -70.20 29.35 23.85
CA GLN A 153 -69.91 28.05 23.27
C GLN A 153 -71.15 27.46 22.60
N ARG A 154 -70.94 26.72 21.51
CA ARG A 154 -71.99 26.13 20.69
C ARG A 154 -72.21 24.65 20.98
N LEU A 155 -73.43 24.20 20.70
CA LEU A 155 -73.89 22.82 20.89
C LEU A 155 -74.69 22.40 19.65
N ARG A 156 -74.41 21.20 19.13
CA ARG A 156 -75.12 20.64 17.98
C ARG A 156 -76.16 19.62 18.40
N VAL A 157 -77.28 19.60 17.69
CA VAL A 157 -78.35 18.62 17.86
C VAL A 157 -78.60 17.94 16.52
N ALA A 158 -78.55 16.61 16.51
CA ALA A 158 -78.72 15.78 15.33
C ALA A 158 -79.79 14.70 15.56
N SER A 159 -80.52 14.35 14.50
CA SER A 159 -81.39 13.17 14.50
C SER A 159 -80.64 11.99 13.90
N ARG A 160 -80.72 10.82 14.53
CA ARG A 160 -80.22 9.56 13.97
C ARG A 160 -81.20 8.45 14.29
N LYS A 161 -81.77 7.82 13.26
CA LYS A 161 -82.72 6.69 13.42
C LYS A 161 -83.91 7.07 14.32
N GLU A 162 -84.54 8.22 14.05
CA GLU A 162 -85.69 8.77 14.82
C GLU A 162 -85.38 9.09 16.30
N LYS A 163 -84.09 9.15 16.68
CA LYS A 163 -83.64 9.55 18.01
C LYS A 163 -82.81 10.83 17.93
N VAL A 164 -82.99 11.71 18.90
CA VAL A 164 -82.27 12.98 18.99
C VAL A 164 -81.03 12.84 19.86
N TRP A 165 -79.90 13.33 19.34
CA TRP A 165 -78.60 13.36 20.01
C TRP A 165 -78.13 14.80 20.15
N VAL A 166 -77.56 15.12 21.30
CA VAL A 166 -77.13 16.47 21.69
C VAL A 166 -75.63 16.46 21.97
N GLY A 167 -74.91 17.49 21.51
CA GLY A 167 -73.45 17.54 21.60
C GLY A 167 -72.76 16.68 20.55
N THR A 168 -73.32 16.57 19.35
CA THR A 168 -72.71 15.83 18.24
C THR A 168 -71.60 16.63 17.55
N ASP A 169 -70.74 15.94 16.79
CA ASP A 169 -69.79 16.57 15.88
C ASP A 169 -70.47 17.15 14.62
N ALA A 170 -69.68 17.72 13.70
CA ALA A 170 -70.15 18.30 12.44
C ALA A 170 -70.74 17.27 11.46
N SER A 171 -70.53 15.98 11.71
CA SER A 171 -71.10 14.86 10.94
C SER A 171 -72.31 14.21 11.63
N GLY A 172 -72.76 14.78 12.76
CA GLY A 172 -73.86 14.23 13.57
C GLY A 172 -73.49 12.98 14.36
N LYS A 173 -72.20 12.65 14.52
CA LYS A 173 -71.73 11.52 15.32
C LYS A 173 -71.39 11.97 16.75
N GLY A 174 -71.26 11.00 17.68
CA GLY A 174 -71.07 11.28 19.11
C GLY A 174 -72.32 11.84 19.80
N GLY A 175 -72.14 12.52 20.94
CA GLY A 175 -73.20 13.18 21.71
C GLY A 175 -74.00 12.28 22.67
N ALA A 176 -74.81 12.92 23.52
CA ALA A 176 -75.73 12.29 24.47
C ALA A 176 -77.12 12.13 23.86
N GLN A 177 -77.75 10.96 24.04
CA GLN A 177 -79.09 10.69 23.53
C GLN A 177 -80.14 11.31 24.46
N ILE A 178 -81.16 11.97 23.89
CA ILE A 178 -82.36 12.32 24.65
C ILE A 178 -83.14 11.02 24.88
N ILE A 179 -83.31 10.65 26.16
CA ILE A 179 -83.97 9.39 26.59
C ILE A 179 -85.30 9.63 27.28
N LYS A 180 -85.52 10.84 27.82
CA LYS A 180 -86.79 11.22 28.44
C LYS A 180 -87.48 12.27 27.59
N GLY A 181 -88.81 12.18 27.53
CA GLY A 181 -89.64 13.12 26.79
C GLY A 181 -89.51 14.56 27.29
N GLN A 182 -89.89 15.50 26.44
CA GLN A 182 -89.87 16.93 26.74
C GLN A 182 -90.86 17.28 27.87
N VAL A 183 -90.36 17.89 28.95
CA VAL A 183 -91.20 18.41 30.04
C VAL A 183 -91.23 19.94 29.97
N ASN A 184 -92.42 20.50 29.78
CA ASN A 184 -92.63 21.94 29.71
C ASN A 184 -92.86 22.52 31.12
N ALA A 185 -91.96 23.39 31.56
CA ALA A 185 -92.04 24.15 32.80
C ALA A 185 -92.45 25.60 32.52
N SER A 186 -92.91 26.34 33.54
CA SER A 186 -93.34 27.74 33.41
C SER A 186 -92.20 28.68 32.98
N ASN A 187 -90.96 28.29 33.25
CA ASN A 187 -89.77 29.07 32.97
C ASN A 187 -88.81 28.40 31.96
N GLY A 188 -89.23 27.30 31.30
CA GLY A 188 -88.40 26.64 30.28
C GLY A 188 -88.80 25.21 29.92
N VAL A 189 -87.91 24.51 29.24
CA VAL A 189 -88.05 23.12 28.79
C VAL A 189 -86.97 22.24 29.41
N LEU A 190 -87.36 21.08 29.94
CA LEU A 190 -86.45 20.06 30.49
C LEU A 190 -86.37 18.85 29.55
N LEU A 191 -85.15 18.47 29.18
CA LEU A 191 -84.85 17.34 28.30
C LEU A 191 -83.89 16.38 29.01
N GLY A 192 -84.32 15.15 29.28
CA GLY A 192 -83.47 14.16 29.96
C GLY A 192 -82.53 13.45 29.01
N ILE A 193 -81.22 13.50 29.29
CA ILE A 193 -80.16 12.90 28.49
C ILE A 193 -79.49 11.72 29.21
N ASP A 194 -78.95 10.78 28.43
CA ASP A 194 -78.34 9.56 28.94
C ASP A 194 -76.84 9.68 29.26
N ASP A 195 -76.19 10.78 28.90
CA ASP A 195 -74.79 11.06 29.21
C ASP A 195 -74.60 12.54 29.60
N VAL A 196 -73.44 12.89 30.14
CA VAL A 196 -73.09 14.27 30.52
C VAL A 196 -72.49 15.00 29.31
N LEU A 197 -72.94 16.23 29.03
CA LEU A 197 -72.35 17.07 27.99
C LEU A 197 -71.05 17.70 28.50
N GLU A 198 -69.92 17.29 27.93
CA GLU A 198 -68.63 17.88 28.25
C GLU A 198 -68.38 19.13 27.39
N PRO A 199 -67.98 20.27 27.99
CA PRO A 199 -67.57 21.43 27.22
C PRO A 199 -66.30 21.08 26.41
N PRO A 200 -66.16 21.61 25.18
CA PRO A 200 -64.97 21.39 24.38
C PRO A 200 -63.69 21.83 25.11
N SER A 201 -62.62 21.03 24.95
CA SER A 201 -61.30 21.33 25.52
C SER A 201 -60.58 22.43 24.72
N ASP A 202 -59.40 22.87 25.17
CA ASP A 202 -58.57 23.82 24.41
C ASP A 202 -58.11 23.24 23.06
N LEU A 203 -57.70 24.11 22.13
CA LEU A 203 -57.31 23.71 20.78
C LEU A 203 -56.20 22.65 20.76
N VAL A 204 -55.20 22.72 21.65
CA VAL A 204 -54.10 21.73 21.68
C VAL A 204 -54.64 20.36 22.09
N THR A 205 -55.52 20.32 23.09
CA THR A 205 -56.17 19.09 23.52
C THR A 205 -57.06 18.52 22.41
N VAL A 206 -57.82 19.38 21.71
CA VAL A 206 -58.65 18.97 20.55
C VAL A 206 -57.79 18.39 19.42
N LEU A 207 -56.63 18.97 19.13
CA LEU A 207 -55.69 18.41 18.14
C LEU A 207 -55.19 17.02 18.53
N SER A 208 -54.92 16.79 19.81
CA SER A 208 -54.47 15.48 20.30
C SER A 208 -55.54 14.39 20.18
N GLN A 209 -56.82 14.77 20.19
CA GLN A 209 -57.96 13.86 20.06
C GLN A 209 -58.39 13.62 18.61
N THR A 210 -57.93 14.47 17.68
CA THR A 210 -58.37 14.46 16.28
C THR A 210 -57.40 13.66 15.42
N ASN A 211 -57.77 12.43 15.07
CA ASN A 211 -56.92 11.51 14.29
C ASN A 211 -56.52 12.06 12.91
N SER A 212 -57.38 12.85 12.26
CA SER A 212 -57.15 13.40 10.91
C SER A 212 -56.01 14.41 10.84
N VAL A 213 -55.50 14.90 11.98
CA VAL A 213 -54.39 15.87 12.08
C VAL A 213 -53.25 15.37 12.96
N SER A 214 -53.17 14.05 13.18
CA SER A 214 -52.16 13.43 14.04
C SER A 214 -50.72 13.75 13.61
N TYR A 215 -50.46 13.94 12.31
CA TYR A 215 -49.14 14.34 11.81
C TYR A 215 -48.74 15.72 12.34
N PHE A 216 -49.60 16.73 12.17
CA PHE A 216 -49.34 18.09 12.65
C PHE A 216 -49.18 18.11 14.18
N HIS A 217 -50.00 17.35 14.91
CA HIS A 217 -49.84 17.20 16.36
C HIS A 217 -48.46 16.63 16.75
N GLY A 218 -47.91 15.70 15.96
CA GLY A 218 -46.60 15.08 16.19
C GLY A 218 -45.42 16.04 16.03
N ILE A 219 -45.56 17.08 15.22
CA ILE A 219 -44.51 18.07 14.93
C ILE A 219 -44.70 19.42 15.68
N LEU A 220 -45.60 19.47 16.67
CA LEU A 220 -45.83 20.68 17.46
C LEU A 220 -44.59 21.05 18.28
N THR A 221 -44.05 22.24 18.03
CA THR A 221 -43.00 22.82 18.85
C THR A 221 -43.59 23.42 20.14
N PRO A 222 -42.79 23.61 21.22
CA PRO A 222 -43.26 24.24 22.46
C PRO A 222 -43.85 25.64 22.24
N GLU A 223 -43.28 26.39 21.30
CA GLU A 223 -43.74 27.74 20.92
C GLU A 223 -45.12 27.71 20.28
N ILE A 224 -45.32 26.81 19.31
CA ILE A 224 -46.63 26.61 18.67
C ILE A 224 -47.67 26.14 19.70
N ARG A 225 -47.30 25.21 20.57
CA ARG A 225 -48.19 24.74 21.65
C ARG A 225 -48.62 25.89 22.56
N ASN A 226 -47.69 26.79 22.90
CA ASN A 226 -48.00 27.97 23.70
C ASN A 226 -48.92 28.94 22.94
N LEU A 227 -48.68 29.17 21.65
CA LEU A 227 -49.53 30.01 20.79
C LEU A 227 -50.97 29.46 20.74
N LEU A 228 -51.13 28.16 20.48
CA LEU A 228 -52.44 27.51 20.36
C LEU A 228 -53.23 27.47 21.68
N ASN A 229 -52.57 27.51 22.84
CA ASN A 229 -53.24 27.48 24.15
C ASN A 229 -53.55 28.89 24.68
N SER A 230 -52.65 29.85 24.45
CA SER A 230 -52.77 31.21 25.01
C SER A 230 -53.58 32.17 24.16
N THR A 231 -53.76 31.88 22.87
CA THR A 231 -54.48 32.79 21.96
C THR A 231 -55.98 32.62 22.11
N GLU A 232 -56.67 33.72 22.36
CA GLU A 232 -58.14 33.79 22.42
C GLU A 232 -58.73 34.02 21.02
N ALA A 233 -59.97 33.54 20.81
CA ALA A 233 -60.73 33.66 19.58
C ALA A 233 -60.02 33.13 18.31
N LEU A 234 -59.17 32.12 18.48
CA LEU A 234 -58.33 31.61 17.41
C LEU A 234 -59.15 30.75 16.44
N THR A 235 -59.11 31.08 15.15
CA THR A 235 -59.65 30.22 14.09
C THR A 235 -58.48 29.59 13.33
N VAL A 236 -58.42 28.26 13.30
CA VAL A 236 -57.32 27.54 12.63
C VAL A 236 -57.88 26.66 11.52
N PHE A 237 -57.39 26.84 10.30
CA PHE A 237 -57.66 25.99 9.14
C PHE A 237 -56.53 24.97 8.99
N LEU A 238 -56.60 23.79 9.62
CA LEU A 238 -55.49 22.83 9.54
C LEU A 238 -55.66 21.80 8.43
N PRO A 239 -54.57 21.44 7.71
CA PRO A 239 -54.62 20.39 6.72
C PRO A 239 -54.76 19.01 7.37
N VAL A 240 -55.54 18.14 6.72
CA VAL A 240 -55.61 16.71 7.06
C VAL A 240 -54.28 15.99 6.78
N ASN A 241 -54.05 14.83 7.38
CA ASN A 241 -52.82 14.05 7.26
C ASN A 241 -52.40 13.80 5.79
N GLU A 242 -53.36 13.52 4.90
CA GLU A 242 -53.11 13.29 3.47
C GLU A 242 -52.47 14.50 2.77
N ALA A 243 -52.76 15.72 3.24
CA ALA A 243 -52.17 16.94 2.71
C ALA A 243 -50.68 17.06 3.06
N TRP A 244 -50.28 16.57 4.24
CA TRP A 244 -48.88 16.52 4.67
C TRP A 244 -48.11 15.40 3.97
N GLU A 245 -48.76 14.27 3.70
CA GLU A 245 -48.17 13.16 2.94
C GLU A 245 -47.82 13.51 1.50
N ALA A 246 -48.46 14.54 0.94
CA ALA A 246 -48.17 15.05 -0.41
C ALA A 246 -46.82 15.79 -0.52
N LEU A 247 -46.21 16.19 0.60
CA LEU A 247 -44.89 16.84 0.64
C LEU A 247 -43.77 15.84 0.30
N ASP A 248 -42.67 16.35 -0.25
CA ASP A 248 -41.49 15.52 -0.50
C ASP A 248 -40.98 14.90 0.82
N LYS A 249 -40.36 13.72 0.72
CA LYS A 249 -39.83 13.01 1.90
C LYS A 249 -38.88 13.90 2.71
N TYR A 250 -38.01 14.68 2.07
CA TYR A 250 -37.03 15.50 2.76
C TYR A 250 -37.64 16.78 3.34
N GLU A 251 -38.68 17.34 2.70
CA GLU A 251 -39.47 18.43 3.28
C GLU A 251 -40.11 18.00 4.60
N ARG A 252 -40.66 16.79 4.65
CA ARG A 252 -41.23 16.23 5.89
C ARG A 252 -40.20 15.99 6.97
N ILE A 253 -39.07 15.35 6.65
CA ILE A 253 -37.99 15.13 7.62
C ILE A 253 -37.46 16.46 8.17
N TYR A 254 -37.35 17.49 7.32
CA TYR A 254 -37.00 18.83 7.77
C TYR A 254 -38.04 19.39 8.74
N LEU A 255 -39.33 19.32 8.42
CA LEU A 255 -40.41 19.81 9.29
C LEU A 255 -40.53 19.04 10.62
N GLU A 256 -40.12 17.77 10.66
CA GLU A 256 -40.04 16.99 11.90
C GLU A 256 -38.81 17.37 12.76
N SER A 257 -37.86 18.12 12.19
CA SER A 257 -36.62 18.51 12.86
C SER A 257 -36.81 19.75 13.75
N PRO A 258 -36.00 19.92 14.82
CA PRO A 258 -36.09 21.10 15.69
C PRO A 258 -35.73 22.41 14.97
N TYR A 259 -35.03 22.33 13.83
CA TYR A 259 -34.58 23.49 13.04
C TYR A 259 -35.70 24.11 12.21
N ALA A 260 -36.82 23.40 11.99
CA ALA A 260 -37.94 23.92 11.21
C ALA A 260 -38.90 24.80 12.01
N THR A 261 -38.60 25.12 13.27
CA THR A 261 -39.50 25.87 14.17
C THR A 261 -39.98 27.19 13.55
N ASP A 262 -39.09 27.98 12.96
CA ASP A 262 -39.46 29.26 12.31
C ASP A 262 -40.36 29.05 11.08
N ASP A 263 -40.05 28.05 10.24
CA ASP A 263 -40.86 27.75 9.06
C ASP A 263 -42.22 27.17 9.44
N LEU A 264 -42.28 26.33 10.48
CA LEU A 264 -43.53 25.80 11.04
C LEU A 264 -44.39 26.91 11.64
N ASN A 265 -43.79 27.87 12.35
CA ASN A 265 -44.48 29.05 12.86
C ASN A 265 -45.08 29.87 11.69
N ARG A 266 -44.34 30.09 10.61
CA ARG A 266 -44.85 30.78 9.41
C ARG A 266 -45.97 30.01 8.72
N ILE A 267 -45.82 28.69 8.60
CA ILE A 267 -46.87 27.82 8.06
C ILE A 267 -48.12 27.92 8.93
N LEU A 268 -48.02 27.79 10.25
CA LEU A 268 -49.17 27.91 11.15
C LEU A 268 -49.81 29.29 11.07
N ASN A 269 -49.02 30.36 11.03
CA ASN A 269 -49.52 31.72 10.91
C ASN A 269 -50.35 31.95 9.64
N MET A 270 -50.05 31.24 8.55
CA MET A 270 -50.84 31.23 7.31
C MET A 270 -52.14 30.41 7.42
N HIS A 271 -52.23 29.50 8.39
CA HIS A 271 -53.43 28.70 8.67
C HIS A 271 -54.26 29.25 9.83
N ALA A 272 -53.77 30.26 10.55
CA ALA A 272 -54.37 30.81 11.75
C ALA A 272 -54.92 32.22 11.54
N VAL A 273 -56.04 32.53 12.18
CA VAL A 273 -56.77 33.80 12.09
C VAL A 273 -57.23 34.21 13.49
N VAL A 274 -57.00 35.47 13.86
CA VAL A 274 -57.38 36.03 15.18
C VAL A 274 -58.28 37.27 15.03
N GLU A 275 -58.33 37.91 13.87
CA GLU A 275 -58.99 39.21 13.71
C GLU A 275 -60.53 39.12 13.68
N GLY A 276 -61.19 39.83 14.59
CA GLY A 276 -62.65 40.03 14.60
C GLY A 276 -63.47 38.84 15.09
N GLY A 277 -62.98 38.10 16.09
CA GLY A 277 -63.68 36.98 16.73
C GLY A 277 -63.60 35.66 15.95
N VAL A 278 -64.09 34.58 16.56
CA VAL A 278 -64.06 33.22 16.00
C VAL A 278 -64.87 33.14 14.70
N LYS A 279 -64.28 32.59 13.64
CA LYS A 279 -64.93 32.45 12.32
C LYS A 279 -65.60 31.09 12.18
N TRP A 280 -66.88 31.05 12.47
CA TRP A 280 -67.73 29.87 12.31
C TRP A 280 -68.08 29.60 10.83
N SER A 281 -68.37 28.36 10.46
CA SER A 281 -68.66 28.00 9.06
C SER A 281 -69.93 28.65 8.50
N ASP A 282 -70.88 29.00 9.37
CA ASP A 282 -72.08 29.77 8.99
C ASP A 282 -71.72 31.15 8.43
N SER A 283 -70.63 31.77 8.94
CA SER A 283 -70.17 33.07 8.47
C SER A 283 -69.61 33.05 7.04
N PHE A 284 -69.34 31.84 6.51
CA PHE A 284 -68.86 31.66 5.13
C PHE A 284 -70.00 31.70 4.11
N ASP A 285 -71.26 31.81 4.55
CA ASP A 285 -72.39 31.85 3.64
C ASP A 285 -72.48 33.17 2.86
N PRO A 286 -72.51 33.13 1.51
CA PRO A 286 -72.58 34.33 0.67
C PRO A 286 -73.90 35.12 0.83
N ALA A 287 -74.93 34.53 1.46
CA ALA A 287 -76.16 35.23 1.83
C ALA A 287 -75.97 36.16 3.04
N ILE A 288 -74.96 35.90 3.88
CA ILE A 288 -74.67 36.64 5.12
C ILE A 288 -73.55 37.66 4.87
N ASN A 289 -72.49 37.26 4.18
CA ASN A 289 -71.37 38.11 3.83
C ASN A 289 -71.27 38.23 2.31
N CYS A 290 -71.16 39.45 1.78
CA CYS A 290 -71.10 39.76 0.34
C CYS A 290 -70.19 38.79 -0.45
N LYS A 291 -70.48 38.60 -1.76
CA LYS A 291 -69.62 37.80 -2.67
C LYS A 291 -68.14 38.13 -2.44
N ASN A 292 -67.34 37.10 -2.12
CA ASN A 292 -65.90 37.12 -1.83
C ASN A 292 -65.56 37.52 -0.38
N TYR A 293 -66.04 36.74 0.59
CA TYR A 293 -65.63 36.86 1.99
C TYR A 293 -64.14 36.53 2.13
N GLN A 294 -63.38 37.44 2.73
CA GLN A 294 -61.94 37.29 2.95
C GLN A 294 -61.61 37.34 4.42
N VAL A 295 -60.61 36.54 4.81
CA VAL A 295 -60.13 36.47 6.18
C VAL A 295 -58.62 36.66 6.19
N THR A 296 -58.14 37.62 6.98
CA THR A 296 -56.70 37.90 7.13
C THR A 296 -56.08 36.91 8.12
N THR A 297 -55.04 36.21 7.68
CA THR A 297 -54.26 35.29 8.52
C THR A 297 -53.27 36.05 9.41
N ILE A 298 -52.71 35.39 10.42
CA ILE A 298 -51.65 35.97 11.27
C ILE A 298 -50.41 36.32 10.43
N ASP A 299 -50.15 35.58 9.34
CA ASP A 299 -49.07 35.88 8.38
C ASP A 299 -49.32 37.17 7.58
N GLY A 300 -50.55 37.70 7.61
CA GLY A 300 -50.97 38.90 6.86
C GLY A 300 -51.51 38.61 5.46
N THR A 301 -51.57 37.33 5.07
CA THR A 301 -52.15 36.90 3.80
C THR A 301 -53.67 36.78 3.92
N ASN A 302 -54.41 37.27 2.92
CA ASN A 302 -55.87 37.16 2.87
C ASN A 302 -56.29 35.83 2.22
N LEU A 303 -57.08 35.04 2.94
CA LEU A 303 -57.70 33.82 2.43
C LEU A 303 -59.08 34.13 1.85
N GLU A 304 -59.33 33.71 0.61
CA GLU A 304 -60.63 33.90 -0.05
C GLU A 304 -61.53 32.69 0.20
N ILE A 305 -62.71 32.92 0.78
CA ILE A 305 -63.65 31.84 1.10
C ILE A 305 -64.81 31.84 0.08
N VAL A 306 -64.95 30.74 -0.66
CA VAL A 306 -65.96 30.56 -1.70
C VAL A 306 -66.80 29.32 -1.40
N LYS A 307 -68.08 29.54 -1.06
CA LYS A 307 -69.07 28.47 -0.83
C LYS A 307 -69.81 28.15 -2.13
N ALA A 308 -69.66 26.92 -2.62
CA ALA A 308 -70.39 26.33 -3.75
C ALA A 308 -71.38 25.26 -3.24
N PRO A 309 -72.37 24.82 -4.04
CA PRO A 309 -73.32 23.79 -3.63
C PRO A 309 -72.60 22.49 -3.23
N GLY A 310 -72.58 22.18 -1.93
CA GLY A 310 -71.94 20.98 -1.38
C GLY A 310 -70.42 21.05 -1.18
N LYS A 311 -69.77 22.21 -1.40
CA LYS A 311 -68.31 22.35 -1.24
C LYS A 311 -67.92 23.78 -0.88
N THR A 312 -67.09 23.94 0.16
CA THR A 312 -66.52 25.24 0.53
C THR A 312 -65.03 25.24 0.27
N MET A 313 -64.55 26.23 -0.48
CA MET A 313 -63.13 26.43 -0.78
C MET A 313 -62.58 27.56 0.08
N ILE A 314 -61.43 27.30 0.71
CA ILE A 314 -60.62 28.28 1.43
C ILE A 314 -59.35 28.47 0.59
N SER A 315 -59.33 29.53 -0.19
CA SER A 315 -58.35 29.80 -1.25
C SER A 315 -58.22 28.59 -2.21
N THR A 316 -57.17 27.79 -2.05
CA THR A 316 -56.90 26.60 -2.87
C THR A 316 -57.29 25.28 -2.21
N ALA A 317 -57.65 25.29 -0.93
CA ALA A 317 -57.96 24.10 -0.15
C ALA A 317 -59.48 23.92 0.03
N GLU A 318 -59.96 22.68 0.00
CA GLU A 318 -61.36 22.35 0.30
C GLU A 318 -61.56 22.19 1.81
N LEU A 319 -62.65 22.73 2.34
CA LEU A 319 -63.07 22.52 3.73
C LEU A 319 -63.62 21.09 3.88
N VAL A 320 -62.88 20.24 4.59
CA VAL A 320 -63.19 18.83 4.82
C VAL A 320 -64.11 18.65 6.01
N GLU A 321 -63.79 19.28 7.13
CA GLU A 321 -64.59 19.23 8.35
C GLU A 321 -64.68 20.63 8.97
N PRO A 322 -65.86 21.26 8.95
CA PRO A 322 -66.05 22.57 9.54
C PRO A 322 -66.26 22.51 11.05
N ASP A 323 -65.87 23.58 11.75
CA ASP A 323 -66.35 23.91 13.09
C ASP A 323 -66.13 22.79 14.14
N ILE A 324 -64.90 22.30 14.29
CA ILE A 324 -64.50 21.51 15.45
C ILE A 324 -64.32 22.47 16.62
N TYR A 325 -65.16 22.33 17.64
CA TYR A 325 -65.23 23.27 18.74
C TYR A 325 -64.07 23.11 19.71
N ALA A 326 -63.53 24.23 20.19
CA ALA A 326 -62.55 24.29 21.27
C ALA A 326 -62.93 25.39 22.26
N SER A 327 -62.35 25.40 23.46
CA SER A 327 -62.64 26.40 24.49
C SER A 327 -62.08 27.79 24.15
N ASN A 328 -61.00 27.86 23.37
CA ASN A 328 -60.31 29.11 23.01
C ASN A 328 -60.36 29.45 21.52
N GLY A 329 -61.13 28.69 20.74
CA GLY A 329 -61.23 28.91 19.29
C GLY A 329 -62.05 27.86 18.56
N VAL A 330 -61.82 27.79 17.25
CA VAL A 330 -62.40 26.80 16.34
C VAL A 330 -61.35 26.22 15.42
N LEU A 331 -61.45 24.92 15.17
CA LEU A 331 -60.63 24.19 14.22
C LEU A 331 -61.47 23.80 12.99
N HIS A 332 -60.98 24.13 11.80
CA HIS A 332 -61.52 23.72 10.51
C HIS A 332 -60.50 22.84 9.82
N LEU A 333 -60.89 21.66 9.33
CA LEU A 333 -60.01 20.77 8.59
C LEU A 333 -60.06 21.07 7.09
N VAL A 334 -58.92 21.18 6.44
CA VAL A 334 -58.80 21.47 5.01
C VAL A 334 -58.04 20.39 4.25
N SER A 335 -58.30 20.27 2.94
CA SER A 335 -57.78 19.19 2.10
C SER A 335 -56.31 19.35 1.69
N SER A 336 -55.76 20.56 1.79
CA SER A 336 -54.47 20.93 1.19
C SER A 336 -53.72 21.94 2.08
N LEU A 337 -52.39 21.88 2.07
CA LEU A 337 -51.53 22.80 2.84
C LEU A 337 -51.45 24.19 2.17
N LEU A 338 -51.72 25.24 2.94
CA LEU A 338 -51.57 26.63 2.54
C LEU A 338 -50.15 27.11 2.85
N ILE A 339 -49.26 27.05 1.86
CA ILE A 339 -47.83 27.36 2.06
C ILE A 339 -47.56 28.83 1.72
N PRO A 340 -47.03 29.65 2.65
CA PRO A 340 -46.58 31.00 2.33
C PRO A 340 -45.40 30.95 1.35
N PRO A 341 -45.33 31.84 0.35
CA PRO A 341 -44.31 31.81 -0.70
C PRO A 341 -42.89 31.86 -0.10
N GLY A 342 -42.04 30.91 -0.50
CA GLY A 342 -40.64 30.82 -0.08
C GLY A 342 -40.36 30.10 1.25
N SER A 343 -41.37 29.72 2.03
CA SER A 343 -41.17 29.10 3.36
C SER A 343 -40.59 27.68 3.30
N LEU A 344 -41.00 26.90 2.30
CA LEU A 344 -40.50 25.53 2.06
C LEU A 344 -39.43 25.44 0.96
N ARG A 345 -38.79 26.56 0.58
CA ARG A 345 -37.66 26.48 -0.36
C ARG A 345 -36.49 25.80 0.37
N LEU A 346 -36.30 24.52 0.10
CA LEU A 346 -35.22 23.74 0.70
C LEU A 346 -33.86 24.16 0.10
N THR A 347 -33.11 24.94 0.88
CA THR A 347 -31.71 25.29 0.61
C THR A 347 -30.79 24.10 0.88
N PRO A 348 -29.55 24.08 0.34
CA PRO A 348 -28.56 23.06 0.72
C PRO A 348 -28.43 22.89 2.24
N GLU A 349 -28.48 24.00 2.99
CA GLU A 349 -28.51 24.00 4.45
C GLU A 349 -29.66 23.16 5.03
N LYS A 350 -30.91 23.42 4.62
CA LYS A 350 -32.09 22.67 5.11
C LYS A 350 -31.98 21.17 4.80
N TYR A 351 -31.43 20.81 3.64
CA TYR A 351 -31.14 19.41 3.30
C TYR A 351 -30.09 18.81 4.21
N LEU A 352 -28.96 19.47 4.45
CA LEU A 352 -27.90 18.99 5.35
C LEU A 352 -28.43 18.77 6.77
N LEU A 353 -29.28 19.67 7.27
CA LEU A 353 -29.94 19.52 8.57
C LEU A 353 -30.87 18.29 8.60
N SER A 354 -31.68 18.07 7.56
CA SER A 354 -32.55 16.88 7.43
C SER A 354 -31.78 15.56 7.31
N LEU A 355 -30.49 15.64 6.96
CA LEU A 355 -29.61 14.51 6.66
C LEU A 355 -28.66 14.18 7.82
N ASN A 356 -28.91 14.69 9.03
CA ASN A 356 -28.08 14.48 10.22
C ASN A 356 -26.63 14.99 10.04
N CYS A 357 -26.47 16.17 9.41
CA CYS A 357 -25.20 16.89 9.26
C CYS A 357 -25.23 18.23 10.00
N THR A 358 -25.82 18.27 11.20
CA THR A 358 -26.05 19.50 11.98
C THR A 358 -24.73 20.14 12.43
N SER A 359 -23.79 19.33 12.92
CA SER A 359 -22.47 19.80 13.34
C SER A 359 -21.66 20.35 12.17
N PHE A 360 -21.84 19.79 10.96
CA PHE A 360 -21.19 20.30 9.76
C PHE A 360 -21.74 21.68 9.35
N VAL A 361 -23.06 21.88 9.46
CA VAL A 361 -23.71 23.18 9.21
C VAL A 361 -23.26 24.20 10.25
N ASP A 362 -23.19 23.83 11.53
CA ASP A 362 -22.70 24.70 12.60
C ASP A 362 -21.26 25.18 12.33
N LEU A 363 -20.38 24.29 11.87
CA LEU A 363 -19.00 24.66 11.51
C LEU A 363 -18.94 25.66 10.33
N ILE A 364 -19.87 25.56 9.39
CA ILE A 364 -19.98 26.49 8.25
C ILE A 364 -20.44 27.88 8.72
N HIS A 365 -21.40 27.93 9.65
CA HIS A 365 -21.85 29.19 10.29
C HIS A 365 -20.73 29.83 11.09
N ASP A 366 -20.03 29.07 11.95
CA ASP A 366 -18.91 29.53 12.76
C ASP A 366 -17.72 30.07 11.91
N SER A 367 -17.66 29.70 10.63
CA SER A 367 -16.57 30.04 9.71
C SER A 367 -16.93 31.14 8.69
N ASP A 368 -18.11 31.77 8.80
CA ASP A 368 -18.63 32.76 7.84
C ASP A 368 -18.75 32.25 6.38
N LEU A 369 -19.00 30.94 6.19
CA LEU A 369 -19.10 30.30 4.87
C LEU A 369 -20.56 30.01 4.44
N THR A 370 -21.53 30.67 5.08
CA THR A 370 -22.98 30.44 4.88
C THR A 370 -23.44 30.68 3.43
N PHE A 371 -22.73 31.52 2.67
CA PHE A 371 -23.02 31.75 1.25
C PHE A 371 -22.94 30.47 0.38
N LEU A 372 -22.19 29.46 0.81
CA LEU A 372 -22.07 28.17 0.10
C LEU A 372 -23.29 27.26 0.26
N ILE A 373 -24.09 27.47 1.32
CA ILE A 373 -25.21 26.58 1.68
C ILE A 373 -26.58 27.26 1.64
N ASN A 374 -26.64 28.59 1.55
CA ASN A 374 -27.88 29.35 1.44
C ASN A 374 -28.30 29.60 -0.02
N ASP A 375 -27.34 29.67 -0.94
CA ASP A 375 -27.65 29.85 -2.36
C ASP A 375 -28.18 28.53 -2.98
N THR A 376 -29.24 28.65 -3.77
CA THR A 376 -29.87 27.51 -4.47
C THR A 376 -29.64 27.53 -5.97
N ASP A 377 -29.09 28.63 -6.50
CA ASP A 377 -28.82 28.82 -7.93
C ASP A 377 -27.40 28.34 -8.31
N THR A 378 -26.44 28.48 -7.39
CA THR A 378 -25.09 27.94 -7.58
C THR A 378 -25.09 26.42 -7.58
N LYS A 379 -24.30 25.86 -8.51
CA LYS A 379 -24.20 24.42 -8.68
C LYS A 379 -23.01 23.88 -7.90
N TYR A 380 -23.28 23.12 -6.84
CA TYR A 380 -22.24 22.50 -6.02
C TYR A 380 -22.47 21.01 -5.81
N THR A 381 -21.38 20.27 -5.77
CA THR A 381 -21.31 18.93 -5.21
C THR A 381 -20.68 19.06 -3.82
N ILE A 382 -21.45 18.74 -2.78
CA ILE A 382 -21.08 18.91 -1.38
C ILE A 382 -20.65 17.55 -0.83
N LEU A 383 -19.44 17.48 -0.28
CA LEU A 383 -18.95 16.34 0.48
C LEU A 383 -19.33 16.59 1.95
N ALA A 384 -20.36 15.92 2.45
CA ALA A 384 -20.90 16.19 3.78
C ALA A 384 -20.60 15.03 4.74
N PRO A 385 -19.81 15.24 5.81
CA PRO A 385 -19.71 14.28 6.89
C PRO A 385 -20.97 14.35 7.76
N SER A 386 -21.53 13.21 8.13
CA SER A 386 -22.64 13.17 9.09
C SER A 386 -22.16 13.47 10.51
N ASP A 387 -23.09 13.78 11.41
CA ASP A 387 -22.78 14.05 12.82
C ASP A 387 -22.15 12.84 13.51
N ASP A 388 -22.54 11.62 13.14
CA ASP A 388 -21.90 10.40 13.62
C ASP A 388 -20.41 10.35 13.20
N VAL A 389 -20.12 10.71 11.94
CA VAL A 389 -18.75 10.74 11.42
C VAL A 389 -17.92 11.82 12.11
N LEU A 390 -18.50 13.01 12.32
CA LEU A 390 -17.86 14.10 13.06
C LEU A 390 -17.70 13.76 14.54
N SER A 391 -18.61 13.03 15.18
CA SER A 391 -18.43 12.65 16.60
C SER A 391 -17.24 11.71 16.82
N VAL A 392 -16.96 10.83 15.84
CA VAL A 392 -15.83 9.90 15.88
C VAL A 392 -14.50 10.59 15.58
N HIS A 393 -14.51 11.56 14.65
CA HIS A 393 -13.29 12.22 14.15
C HIS A 393 -13.11 13.65 14.68
N GLY A 394 -14.05 14.18 15.46
CA GLY A 394 -14.19 15.62 15.75
C GLY A 394 -13.68 16.08 17.10
N GLY A 395 -12.92 15.23 17.80
CA GLY A 395 -12.17 15.62 19.00
C GLY A 395 -10.92 16.45 18.64
N SER A 396 -9.74 15.87 18.84
CA SER A 396 -8.44 16.51 18.62
C SER A 396 -8.06 16.79 17.16
N ASP A 397 -8.79 16.22 16.20
CA ASP A 397 -8.35 16.14 14.80
C ASP A 397 -9.02 17.21 13.91
N LEU A 398 -9.99 17.97 14.43
CA LEU A 398 -10.57 19.12 13.72
C LEU A 398 -9.82 20.41 14.10
N PRO A 399 -9.59 21.34 13.16
CA PRO A 399 -9.04 22.65 13.46
C PRO A 399 -9.94 23.46 14.39
N GLU A 400 -9.35 24.45 15.07
CA GLU A 400 -10.09 25.32 15.99
C GLU A 400 -11.22 26.09 15.29
N ARG A 401 -12.33 26.30 16.00
CA ARG A 401 -13.50 27.01 15.47
C ARG A 401 -13.13 28.44 15.07
N GLY A 402 -13.52 28.85 13.86
CA GLY A 402 -13.22 30.16 13.30
C GLY A 402 -11.78 30.33 12.78
N SER A 403 -10.94 29.29 12.85
CA SER A 403 -9.58 29.35 12.30
C SER A 403 -9.58 29.35 10.77
N GLU A 404 -8.51 29.88 10.18
CA GLU A 404 -8.36 29.87 8.71
C GLU A 404 -8.18 28.44 8.17
N GLU A 405 -7.59 27.54 8.95
CA GLU A 405 -7.46 26.11 8.61
C GLU A 405 -8.83 25.43 8.54
N LEU A 406 -9.75 25.77 9.45
CA LEU A 406 -11.12 25.26 9.39
C LEU A 406 -11.84 25.79 8.15
N LYS A 407 -11.73 27.09 7.85
CA LYS A 407 -12.30 27.70 6.63
C LYS A 407 -11.80 27.00 5.38
N LYS A 408 -10.48 26.76 5.29
CA LYS A 408 -9.88 26.04 4.16
C LYS A 408 -10.45 24.63 4.02
N MET A 409 -10.51 23.91 5.13
CA MET A 409 -11.05 22.54 5.15
C MET A 409 -12.52 22.51 4.70
N LEU A 410 -13.36 23.41 5.21
CA LEU A 410 -14.76 23.50 4.81
C LEU A 410 -14.91 23.83 3.33
N GLN A 411 -14.18 24.80 2.78
CA GLN A 411 -14.20 25.11 1.35
C GLN A 411 -13.76 23.93 0.48
N TYR A 412 -12.85 23.08 0.97
CA TYR A 412 -12.39 21.88 0.26
C TYR A 412 -13.49 20.81 0.10
N HIS A 413 -14.54 20.85 0.93
CA HIS A 413 -15.71 19.96 0.82
C HIS A 413 -16.70 20.38 -0.28
N PHE A 414 -16.55 21.58 -0.87
CA PHE A 414 -17.43 22.07 -1.93
C PHE A 414 -16.74 21.98 -3.28
N ILE A 415 -17.36 21.28 -4.22
CA ILE A 415 -16.84 21.10 -5.59
C ILE A 415 -17.81 21.82 -6.54
N PRO A 416 -17.36 22.85 -7.28
CA PRO A 416 -18.20 23.50 -8.29
C PRO A 416 -18.70 22.52 -9.35
N GLY A 417 -19.98 22.62 -9.68
CA GLY A 417 -20.68 21.76 -10.64
C GLY A 417 -21.31 20.51 -10.03
N ILE A 418 -22.02 19.73 -10.88
CA ILE A 418 -22.73 18.51 -10.48
C ILE A 418 -21.99 17.28 -10.99
N TRP A 419 -21.32 16.59 -10.08
CA TRP A 419 -20.45 15.44 -10.34
C TRP A 419 -21.14 14.13 -9.98
N LYS A 420 -21.98 13.62 -10.89
CA LYS A 420 -22.64 12.31 -10.72
C LYS A 420 -21.62 11.16 -10.86
N PRO A 421 -21.84 9.99 -10.22
CA PRO A 421 -20.88 8.88 -10.25
C PRO A 421 -20.45 8.44 -11.65
N LYS A 422 -21.38 8.45 -12.62
CA LYS A 422 -21.09 8.09 -14.03
C LYS A 422 -20.10 9.03 -14.73
N LYS A 423 -19.90 10.25 -14.22
CA LYS A 423 -18.92 11.21 -14.75
C LYS A 423 -17.55 11.06 -14.11
N LEU A 424 -17.47 10.41 -12.95
CA LEU A 424 -16.24 10.23 -12.20
C LEU A 424 -15.42 9.09 -12.81
N LYS A 425 -14.12 9.33 -12.96
CA LYS A 425 -13.15 8.35 -13.43
C LYS A 425 -12.04 8.26 -12.41
N SER A 426 -11.44 7.07 -12.29
CA SER A 426 -10.26 6.89 -11.44
C SER A 426 -9.12 7.80 -11.93
N ARG A 427 -8.42 8.45 -10.99
CA ARG A 427 -7.39 9.49 -11.20
C ARG A 427 -7.89 10.81 -11.79
N MET A 428 -9.21 11.05 -11.75
CA MET A 428 -9.75 12.36 -12.12
C MET A 428 -9.45 13.38 -11.02
N LEU A 429 -8.98 14.56 -11.39
CA LEU A 429 -8.81 15.70 -10.50
C LEU A 429 -10.03 16.63 -10.62
N LEU A 430 -10.64 16.96 -9.49
CA LEU A 430 -11.79 17.88 -9.40
C LEU A 430 -11.37 19.17 -8.70
N GLU A 431 -11.59 20.31 -9.33
CA GLU A 431 -11.38 21.61 -8.70
C GLU A 431 -12.40 21.82 -7.57
N THR A 432 -11.93 22.31 -6.43
CA THR A 432 -12.76 22.62 -5.26
C THR A 432 -12.99 24.12 -5.11
N ALA A 433 -13.86 24.54 -4.21
CA ALA A 433 -14.09 25.95 -3.91
C ALA A 433 -12.93 26.60 -3.13
N LEU A 434 -12.03 25.79 -2.56
CA LEU A 434 -10.84 26.25 -1.86
C LEU A 434 -9.85 26.86 -2.85
N HIS A 435 -9.45 28.11 -2.61
CA HIS A 435 -8.39 28.78 -3.35
C HIS A 435 -7.17 28.96 -2.46
N GLU A 436 -5.99 28.57 -2.94
CA GLU A 436 -4.77 28.60 -2.13
C GLU A 436 -3.74 29.57 -2.69
N LYS A 437 -3.15 30.37 -1.80
CA LYS A 437 -2.01 31.23 -2.14
C LYS A 437 -0.84 30.41 -2.68
N GLY A 438 -0.64 29.21 -2.13
CA GLY A 438 0.38 28.25 -2.58
C GLY A 438 0.20 27.80 -4.03
N LEU A 439 -0.99 27.92 -4.62
CA LEU A 439 -1.26 27.60 -6.03
C LEU A 439 -1.39 28.86 -6.90
N ASN A 440 -0.72 29.95 -6.54
CA ASN A 440 -0.88 31.27 -7.19
C ASN A 440 -2.35 31.75 -7.19
N ASN A 441 -3.06 31.51 -6.09
CA ASN A 441 -4.49 31.78 -5.93
C ASN A 441 -5.40 30.97 -6.87
N GLY A 442 -4.92 29.82 -7.36
CA GLY A 442 -5.70 28.81 -8.07
C GLY A 442 -6.54 27.95 -7.14
N SER A 443 -7.51 27.25 -7.72
CA SER A 443 -8.37 26.30 -7.00
C SER A 443 -7.59 25.04 -6.62
N GLN A 444 -7.70 24.60 -5.38
CA GLN A 444 -7.16 23.32 -4.93
C GLN A 444 -7.98 22.18 -5.53
N VAL A 445 -7.32 21.08 -5.85
CA VAL A 445 -7.94 19.93 -6.51
C VAL A 445 -8.12 18.76 -5.56
N LEU A 446 -9.05 17.88 -5.88
CA LEU A 446 -9.35 16.65 -5.16
C LEU A 446 -9.22 15.47 -6.12
N SER A 447 -8.42 14.48 -5.74
CA SER A 447 -8.22 13.26 -6.53
C SER A 447 -9.34 12.25 -6.28
N VAL A 448 -9.87 11.70 -7.36
CA VAL A 448 -10.96 10.71 -7.34
C VAL A 448 -10.40 9.33 -7.66
N GLU A 449 -10.58 8.39 -6.75
CA GLU A 449 -10.30 6.97 -6.97
C GLU A 449 -11.62 6.19 -7.10
N VAL A 450 -11.74 5.41 -8.17
CA VAL A 450 -12.89 4.52 -8.41
C VAL A 450 -12.39 3.09 -8.32
N GLY A 451 -12.85 2.33 -7.33
CA GLY A 451 -12.50 0.92 -7.14
C GLY A 451 -13.58 -0.02 -7.72
N ASP A 452 -13.14 -1.16 -8.28
CA ASP A 452 -14.01 -2.17 -8.88
C ASP A 452 -14.56 -3.21 -7.86
N ASP A 453 -13.99 -3.29 -6.65
CA ASP A 453 -14.33 -4.28 -5.62
C ASP A 453 -15.15 -3.68 -4.45
N ILE A 454 -16.46 -3.95 -4.44
CA ILE A 454 -17.35 -3.67 -3.30
C ILE A 454 -17.44 -4.92 -2.41
N THR A 455 -16.31 -5.40 -1.89
CA THR A 455 -16.29 -6.48 -0.89
C THR A 455 -16.04 -5.98 0.53
N ASP A 456 -15.76 -4.70 0.73
CA ASP A 456 -15.57 -4.11 2.06
C ASP A 456 -16.79 -3.23 2.41
N VAL A 457 -17.71 -3.80 3.18
CA VAL A 457 -19.02 -3.22 3.59
C VAL A 457 -18.88 -1.97 4.49
N ARG A 458 -17.67 -1.42 4.66
CA ARG A 458 -17.37 -0.31 5.58
C ARG A 458 -17.18 1.06 4.94
N ARG A 459 -17.23 1.20 3.62
CA ARG A 459 -17.11 2.50 2.92
C ARG A 459 -18.13 2.66 1.80
N SER A 460 -19.41 2.54 2.11
CA SER A 460 -20.49 2.93 1.20
C SER A 460 -20.70 4.45 1.24
N LEU A 461 -20.19 5.17 0.23
CA LEU A 461 -20.57 6.56 -0.04
C LEU A 461 -22.07 6.57 -0.37
N PHE A 462 -22.90 7.10 0.53
CA PHE A 462 -24.32 7.30 0.26
C PHE A 462 -24.50 8.60 -0.53
N ILE A 463 -25.26 8.52 -1.62
CA ILE A 463 -25.46 9.65 -2.52
C ILE A 463 -26.90 10.08 -2.44
N VAL A 464 -27.12 11.33 -2.08
CA VAL A 464 -28.45 11.95 -2.14
C VAL A 464 -28.41 12.98 -3.26
N GLN A 465 -28.92 12.59 -4.43
CA GLN A 465 -29.21 13.58 -5.47
C GLN A 465 -30.48 14.31 -5.04
N VAL A 466 -30.30 15.55 -4.64
CA VAL A 466 -31.37 16.38 -4.12
C VAL A 466 -32.16 17.03 -5.24
N ASN A 467 -31.49 17.77 -6.13
CA ASN A 467 -32.13 18.47 -7.24
C ASN A 467 -31.18 18.62 -8.44
N ASN A 468 -31.49 19.55 -9.36
CA ASN A 468 -30.65 19.86 -10.53
C ASN A 468 -29.62 20.98 -10.27
N THR A 469 -29.51 21.47 -9.03
CA THR A 469 -28.56 22.52 -8.64
C THR A 469 -27.47 21.99 -7.72
N PHE A 470 -27.78 21.19 -6.70
CA PHE A 470 -26.79 20.62 -5.80
C PHE A 470 -26.91 19.09 -5.62
N LEU A 471 -25.77 18.48 -5.26
CA LEU A 471 -25.60 17.05 -5.05
C LEU A 471 -24.83 16.83 -3.74
N ILE A 472 -25.33 15.98 -2.85
CA ILE A 472 -24.69 15.71 -1.56
C ILE A 472 -24.13 14.28 -1.56
N TYR A 473 -22.84 14.16 -1.24
CA TYR A 473 -22.15 12.90 -0.99
C TYR A 473 -21.87 12.78 0.51
N PHE A 474 -22.36 11.71 1.13
CA PHE A 474 -21.96 11.37 2.49
C PHE A 474 -20.56 10.76 2.49
N ILE A 475 -19.67 11.35 3.26
CA ILE A 475 -18.28 10.88 3.41
C ILE A 475 -18.09 10.20 4.76
N SER A 476 -17.29 9.12 4.78
CA SER A 476 -17.00 8.35 6.00
C SER A 476 -15.95 9.01 6.90
N LYS A 477 -15.28 10.06 6.42
CA LYS A 477 -14.27 10.86 7.13
C LYS A 477 -14.24 12.26 6.52
N PRO A 478 -14.09 13.34 7.32
CA PRO A 478 -13.89 14.70 6.80
C PRO A 478 -12.67 14.75 5.87
N VAL A 479 -12.82 15.43 4.73
CA VAL A 479 -11.73 15.61 3.78
C VAL A 479 -10.87 16.77 4.23
N THR A 480 -9.60 16.50 4.53
CA THR A 480 -8.63 17.54 4.88
C THR A 480 -7.90 18.03 3.63
N PRO A 481 -7.65 19.35 3.50
CA PRO A 481 -6.85 19.87 2.40
C PRO A 481 -5.43 19.29 2.47
N PRO A 482 -4.74 19.17 1.33
CA PRO A 482 -3.37 18.64 1.32
C PRO A 482 -2.40 19.50 2.14
N SER A 483 -1.51 18.85 2.88
CA SER A 483 -0.42 19.51 3.62
C SER A 483 0.69 20.03 2.68
N ASP A 484 1.72 20.65 3.23
CA ASP A 484 2.87 21.05 2.42
C ASP A 484 3.60 19.84 1.78
N ALA A 485 4.43 20.11 0.78
CA ALA A 485 5.08 19.07 0.01
C ALA A 485 5.98 18.13 0.81
N LEU A 486 6.62 18.62 1.88
CA LEU A 486 7.50 17.81 2.72
C LEU A 486 6.68 16.94 3.68
N GLU A 487 5.63 17.49 4.30
CA GLU A 487 4.70 16.73 5.13
C GLU A 487 3.96 15.63 4.37
N THR A 488 3.57 15.92 3.13
CA THR A 488 2.91 14.94 2.26
C THR A 488 3.82 13.77 1.89
N ALA A 489 5.13 14.03 1.72
CA ALA A 489 6.11 13.00 1.36
C ALA A 489 6.67 12.24 2.58
N LEU A 490 6.65 12.82 3.79
CA LEU A 490 7.24 12.27 5.02
C LEU A 490 6.78 10.83 5.37
N PRO A 491 5.50 10.44 5.21
CA PRO A 491 5.04 9.07 5.50
C PRO A 491 5.63 8.01 4.57
N ILE A 492 6.14 8.38 3.39
CA ILE A 492 6.67 7.42 2.41
C ILE A 492 8.13 7.14 2.71
N LEU A 493 8.39 5.98 3.32
CA LEU A 493 9.73 5.56 3.74
C LEU A 493 10.75 5.59 2.59
N ASP A 494 10.35 5.27 1.37
CA ASP A 494 11.23 5.26 0.20
C ASP A 494 11.69 6.66 -0.26
N LEU A 495 11.07 7.73 0.23
CA LEU A 495 11.44 9.12 -0.09
C LEU A 495 12.28 9.78 1.02
N SER A 496 12.47 9.11 2.15
CA SER A 496 13.04 9.67 3.37
C SER A 496 14.46 10.26 3.19
N GLY A 497 15.28 9.64 2.34
CA GLY A 497 16.66 10.05 2.08
C GLY A 497 16.74 11.40 1.36
N PHE A 498 15.84 11.66 0.42
CA PHE A 498 15.77 12.95 -0.26
C PHE A 498 15.22 14.03 0.68
N ILE A 499 14.20 13.71 1.48
CA ILE A 499 13.65 14.62 2.49
C ILE A 499 14.73 14.99 3.53
N ALA A 500 15.51 14.01 4.01
CA ALA A 500 16.63 14.26 4.91
C ALA A 500 17.68 15.18 4.27
N ALA A 501 17.94 15.03 2.97
CA ALA A 501 18.82 15.94 2.24
C ALA A 501 18.27 17.37 2.20
N ILE A 502 16.97 17.56 1.93
CA ILE A 502 16.32 18.89 2.00
C ILE A 502 16.45 19.49 3.41
N LEU A 503 16.12 18.72 4.45
CA LEU A 503 16.19 19.19 5.84
C LEU A 503 17.63 19.48 6.31
N SER A 504 18.65 18.94 5.63
CA SER A 504 20.07 19.24 5.93
C SER A 504 20.56 20.60 5.37
N THR A 505 19.74 21.20 4.50
CA THR A 505 20.00 22.48 3.79
C THR A 505 19.06 23.58 4.27
N SER A 506 19.34 24.84 3.89
CA SER A 506 18.49 25.98 4.26
C SER A 506 17.28 26.17 3.32
N ILE A 507 17.14 25.36 2.25
CA ILE A 507 16.11 25.55 1.24
C ILE A 507 14.75 24.92 1.59
N GLY A 508 14.64 24.18 2.69
CA GLY A 508 13.39 23.53 3.11
C GLY A 508 12.23 24.53 3.24
N GLU A 509 12.44 25.67 3.88
CA GLU A 509 11.43 26.74 3.98
C GLU A 509 11.11 27.37 2.62
N ARG A 510 12.12 27.50 1.75
CA ARG A 510 11.92 28.03 0.40
C ARG A 510 11.00 27.12 -0.40
N LEU A 511 11.19 25.79 -0.34
CA LEU A 511 10.34 24.83 -1.05
C LEU A 511 8.91 24.78 -0.50
N ARG A 512 8.73 24.91 0.83
CA ARG A 512 7.38 24.97 1.44
C ARG A 512 6.59 26.21 1.02
N ASN A 513 7.26 27.34 0.82
CA ASN A 513 6.61 28.63 0.59
C ASN A 513 6.57 29.06 -0.89
N THR A 514 7.28 28.37 -1.80
CA THR A 514 7.30 28.75 -3.22
C THR A 514 6.01 28.27 -3.88
N PRO A 515 5.15 29.19 -4.37
CA PRO A 515 3.86 28.80 -4.92
C PRO A 515 4.01 28.20 -6.32
N GLY A 516 3.11 27.28 -6.65
CA GLY A 516 2.91 26.73 -7.98
C GLY A 516 4.03 25.82 -8.45
N THR A 517 4.56 24.96 -7.59
CA THR A 517 5.73 24.11 -7.91
C THR A 517 5.36 22.63 -8.03
N SER A 518 6.14 21.87 -8.82
CA SER A 518 6.07 20.40 -8.82
C SER A 518 7.36 19.81 -8.29
N LEU A 519 7.31 19.12 -7.17
CA LEU A 519 8.49 18.53 -6.53
C LEU A 519 8.69 17.09 -7.00
N LEU A 520 9.84 16.80 -7.59
CA LEU A 520 10.20 15.49 -8.13
C LEU A 520 11.13 14.78 -7.15
N ILE A 521 10.63 13.79 -6.42
CA ILE A 521 11.39 13.14 -5.34
C ILE A 521 11.92 11.77 -5.79
N PRO A 522 13.25 11.58 -5.85
CA PRO A 522 13.84 10.28 -6.14
C PRO A 522 13.76 9.32 -4.95
N HIS A 523 13.60 8.03 -5.24
CA HIS A 523 13.62 6.96 -4.23
C HIS A 523 14.98 6.85 -3.52
N ASN A 524 15.01 6.30 -2.30
CA ASN A 524 16.22 6.07 -1.50
C ASN A 524 17.28 5.24 -2.25
N SER A 525 16.84 4.31 -3.10
CA SER A 525 17.72 3.49 -3.92
C SER A 525 18.45 4.29 -5.01
N ALA A 526 17.93 5.46 -5.39
CA ALA A 526 18.54 6.38 -6.34
C ALA A 526 19.91 6.88 -5.87
N PHE A 527 20.04 7.27 -4.59
CA PHE A 527 21.33 7.71 -4.03
C PHE A 527 22.40 6.61 -4.04
N LYS A 528 21.99 5.34 -3.94
CA LYS A 528 22.92 4.21 -4.07
C LYS A 528 23.33 3.99 -5.53
N ARG A 529 22.37 4.06 -6.46
CA ARG A 529 22.61 3.93 -7.91
C ARG A 529 23.37 5.11 -8.51
N LEU A 530 23.29 6.29 -7.92
CA LEU A 530 24.09 7.47 -8.30
C LEU A 530 25.60 7.23 -8.11
N GLY A 531 25.95 6.32 -7.20
CA GLY A 531 27.31 6.06 -6.75
C GLY A 531 27.55 6.68 -5.38
N LEU A 532 27.97 5.85 -4.42
CA LEU A 532 28.09 6.26 -3.01
C LEU A 532 29.06 7.45 -2.84
N LEU A 533 30.11 7.56 -3.66
CA LEU A 533 31.03 8.70 -3.59
C LEU A 533 30.39 10.03 -4.01
N VAL A 534 29.45 9.99 -4.97
CA VAL A 534 28.71 11.18 -5.38
C VAL A 534 27.76 11.59 -4.26
N SER A 535 27.04 10.62 -3.69
CA SER A 535 26.13 10.84 -2.57
C SER A 535 26.86 11.36 -1.32
N ASP A 536 28.02 10.79 -0.98
CA ASP A 536 28.85 11.24 0.13
C ASP A 536 29.40 12.66 -0.10
N HIS A 537 29.76 13.01 -1.36
CA HIS A 537 30.15 14.39 -1.69
C HIS A 537 28.97 15.35 -1.50
N LEU A 538 27.78 15.03 -2.01
CA LEU A 538 26.61 15.91 -1.92
C LEU A 538 26.15 16.10 -0.46
N LEU A 539 26.22 15.05 0.36
CA LEU A 539 25.85 15.11 1.78
C LEU A 539 26.95 15.69 2.67
N ALA A 540 28.16 15.93 2.14
CA ALA A 540 29.24 16.54 2.90
C ALA A 540 28.91 18.00 3.23
N SER A 541 29.22 18.41 4.47
CA SER A 541 29.01 19.79 4.93
C SER A 541 29.74 20.84 4.07
N SER A 542 30.86 20.48 3.44
CA SER A 542 31.60 21.38 2.53
C SER A 542 30.94 21.59 1.17
N SER A 543 29.94 20.78 0.82
CA SER A 543 29.34 20.72 -0.53
C SER A 543 27.86 21.08 -0.54
N LYS A 544 27.35 21.69 0.54
CA LYS A 544 25.96 22.15 0.66
C LYS A 544 25.48 22.98 -0.55
N PRO A 545 26.28 23.90 -1.14
CA PRO A 545 25.83 24.64 -2.33
C PRO A 545 25.58 23.75 -3.56
N ASP A 546 26.36 22.68 -3.72
CA ASP A 546 26.14 21.71 -4.82
C ASP A 546 24.84 20.93 -4.57
N LEU A 547 24.60 20.52 -3.31
CA LEU A 547 23.36 19.84 -2.91
C LEU A 547 22.12 20.73 -3.10
N GLU A 548 22.16 22.00 -2.68
CA GLU A 548 21.05 22.94 -2.84
C GLU A 548 20.65 23.10 -4.31
N LYS A 549 21.62 23.21 -5.23
CA LYS A 549 21.35 23.24 -6.67
C LYS A 549 20.70 21.96 -7.16
N VAL A 550 21.20 20.80 -6.75
CA VAL A 550 20.59 19.50 -7.10
C VAL A 550 19.13 19.45 -6.62
N LEU A 551 18.87 19.84 -5.37
CA LEU A 551 17.51 19.81 -4.81
C LEU A 551 16.55 20.79 -5.52
N LEU A 552 17.00 22.01 -5.81
CA LEU A 552 16.20 22.99 -6.57
C LEU A 552 15.96 22.56 -8.02
N HIS A 553 16.89 21.82 -8.62
CA HIS A 553 16.73 21.25 -9.97
C HIS A 553 15.64 20.17 -10.02
N HIS A 554 15.35 19.53 -8.91
CA HIS A 554 14.25 18.57 -8.79
C HIS A 554 12.90 19.24 -8.50
N THR A 555 12.83 20.57 -8.55
CA THR A 555 11.57 21.31 -8.36
C THR A 555 11.25 22.06 -9.65
N LEU A 556 10.12 21.73 -10.28
CA LEU A 556 9.61 22.48 -11.43
C LEU A 556 8.98 23.79 -10.94
N ASP A 557 9.09 24.84 -11.75
CA ASP A 557 8.53 26.17 -11.47
C ASP A 557 7.03 26.30 -11.80
N THR A 558 6.41 25.21 -12.27
CA THR A 558 4.99 25.12 -12.61
C THR A 558 4.37 23.85 -12.02
N VAL A 559 3.07 23.89 -11.74
CA VAL A 559 2.28 22.72 -11.31
C VAL A 559 1.96 21.86 -12.53
N GLN A 560 2.48 20.65 -12.57
CA GLN A 560 2.33 19.69 -13.66
C GLN A 560 1.72 18.41 -13.11
N TYR A 561 0.40 18.27 -13.26
CA TYR A 561 -0.29 17.03 -12.87
C TYR A 561 0.04 15.87 -13.82
N ALA A 562 -0.15 14.64 -13.36
CA ALA A 562 0.18 13.41 -14.08
C ALA A 562 -0.40 13.39 -15.50
N ALA A 563 -1.67 13.81 -15.66
CA ALA A 563 -2.33 13.85 -16.97
C ALA A 563 -1.63 14.79 -17.97
N ALA A 564 -1.07 15.91 -17.51
CA ALA A 564 -0.30 16.84 -18.36
C ALA A 564 1.07 16.26 -18.73
N LEU A 565 1.70 15.51 -17.82
CA LEU A 565 2.99 14.85 -18.08
C LEU A 565 2.83 13.67 -19.05
N GLU A 566 1.74 12.92 -18.94
CA GLU A 566 1.41 11.78 -19.81
C GLU A 566 0.96 12.21 -21.20
N ASN A 567 0.01 13.14 -21.29
CA ASN A 567 -0.67 13.49 -22.55
C ASN A 567 -0.31 14.88 -23.10
N GLY A 568 0.48 15.68 -22.40
CA GLY A 568 0.80 17.04 -22.80
C GLY A 568 1.74 17.14 -24.00
N THR A 569 1.67 18.25 -24.74
CA THR A 569 2.55 18.51 -25.89
C THR A 569 3.93 19.06 -25.49
N GLN A 570 4.09 19.47 -24.22
CA GLN A 570 5.33 20.04 -23.71
C GLN A 570 6.37 18.95 -23.42
N HIS A 571 7.59 19.17 -23.92
CA HIS A 571 8.73 18.24 -23.77
C HIS A 571 9.84 18.78 -22.86
N THR A 572 9.80 20.06 -22.48
CA THR A 572 10.83 20.70 -21.66
C THR A 572 10.19 21.53 -20.56
N PHE A 573 10.67 21.39 -19.33
CA PHE A 573 10.16 22.06 -18.14
C PHE A 573 11.28 22.82 -17.44
N ALA A 574 11.01 24.07 -17.05
CA ALA A 574 11.96 24.87 -16.28
C ALA A 574 11.94 24.43 -14.81
N THR A 575 13.11 24.47 -14.18
CA THR A 575 13.28 24.17 -12.76
C THR A 575 13.52 25.45 -11.96
N VAL A 576 13.25 25.41 -10.66
CA VAL A 576 13.49 26.55 -9.74
C VAL A 576 14.97 26.92 -9.64
N GLU A 577 15.87 25.98 -9.96
CA GLU A 577 17.31 26.26 -10.08
C GLU A 577 17.65 27.10 -11.32
N GLY A 578 16.81 27.08 -12.36
CA GLY A 578 16.96 27.80 -13.61
C GLY A 578 17.42 26.95 -14.81
N SER A 579 17.68 25.66 -14.61
CA SER A 579 17.98 24.72 -15.70
C SER A 579 16.75 23.92 -16.13
N ASP A 580 16.78 23.40 -17.36
CA ASP A 580 15.64 22.68 -17.93
C ASP A 580 15.74 21.16 -17.77
N LEU A 581 14.59 20.52 -17.61
CA LEU A 581 14.37 19.08 -17.66
C LEU A 581 13.62 18.71 -18.95
N SER A 582 14.13 17.71 -19.68
CA SER A 582 13.51 17.21 -20.90
C SER A 582 12.82 15.87 -20.67
N LEU A 583 11.60 15.74 -21.18
CA LEU A 583 10.71 14.60 -21.02
C LEU A 583 10.62 13.78 -22.33
N ASP A 584 11.03 12.52 -22.22
CA ASP A 584 10.98 11.50 -23.27
C ASP A 584 9.90 10.46 -22.95
N ARG A 585 8.97 10.24 -23.89
CA ARG A 585 7.93 9.20 -23.79
C ARG A 585 8.31 8.00 -24.65
N LYS A 586 8.23 6.79 -24.09
CA LYS A 586 8.44 5.53 -24.81
C LYS A 586 7.09 4.94 -25.23
N ASP A 587 7.07 4.14 -26.30
CA ASP A 587 5.86 3.51 -26.85
C ASP A 587 5.13 2.60 -25.85
N ASN A 588 5.84 2.12 -24.82
CA ASN A 588 5.29 1.31 -23.72
C ASN A 588 4.56 2.14 -22.64
N GLY A 589 4.41 3.46 -22.83
CA GLY A 589 3.76 4.37 -21.87
C GLY A 589 4.65 4.82 -20.70
N SER A 590 5.92 4.40 -20.65
CA SER A 590 6.85 4.87 -19.62
C SER A 590 7.46 6.23 -19.97
N ILE A 591 7.58 7.08 -18.96
CA ILE A 591 8.09 8.45 -19.10
C ILE A 591 9.47 8.52 -18.45
N TYR A 592 10.42 9.12 -19.18
CA TYR A 592 11.76 9.37 -18.70
C TYR A 592 12.06 10.86 -18.72
N LEU A 593 12.69 11.36 -17.66
CA LEU A 593 13.24 12.70 -17.60
C LEU A 593 14.76 12.65 -17.78
N SER A 594 15.30 13.68 -18.42
CA SER A 594 16.73 13.91 -18.58
C SER A 594 17.06 15.36 -18.27
N ALA A 595 18.23 15.59 -17.68
CA ALA A 595 18.73 16.92 -17.38
C ALA A 595 19.71 17.38 -18.45
N SER A 596 19.86 18.69 -18.60
CA SER A 596 20.93 19.29 -19.42
C SER A 596 22.34 19.09 -18.84
N GLY A 597 22.44 18.72 -17.55
CA GLY A 597 23.69 18.41 -16.86
C GLY A 597 23.95 16.91 -16.69
N GLY A 598 24.90 16.56 -15.83
CA GLY A 598 25.27 15.17 -15.57
C GLY A 598 26.17 14.58 -16.66
N TRP A 599 25.94 13.31 -17.02
CA TRP A 599 26.68 12.59 -18.04
C TRP A 599 25.77 12.04 -19.14
N ALA A 600 26.35 11.75 -20.31
CA ALA A 600 25.62 11.22 -21.45
C ALA A 600 24.86 9.92 -21.09
N GLY A 601 23.55 9.93 -21.35
CA GLY A 601 22.65 8.80 -21.08
C GLY A 601 22.05 8.78 -19.66
N MET A 602 22.32 9.77 -18.80
CA MET A 602 21.67 9.93 -17.50
C MET A 602 20.18 10.26 -17.70
N LYS A 603 19.32 9.30 -17.37
CA LYS A 603 17.87 9.43 -17.43
C LYS A 603 17.27 8.85 -16.16
N THR A 604 16.14 9.42 -15.74
CA THR A 604 15.36 8.94 -14.59
C THR A 604 13.96 8.60 -15.07
N ARG A 605 13.38 7.51 -14.57
CA ARG A 605 11.98 7.18 -14.84
C ARG A 605 11.10 8.01 -13.91
N LEU A 606 10.11 8.68 -14.49
CA LEU A 606 9.08 9.41 -13.76
C LEU A 606 7.91 8.46 -13.47
N TYR A 607 7.58 8.29 -12.20
CA TYR A 607 6.37 7.61 -11.77
C TYR A 607 5.28 8.67 -11.59
N THR A 608 4.39 8.76 -12.57
CA THR A 608 3.29 9.72 -12.57
C THR A 608 2.27 9.35 -11.50
N ARG A 609 2.28 10.13 -10.42
CA ARG A 609 1.36 9.99 -9.29
C ARG A 609 1.11 11.36 -8.70
N ASP A 610 -0.14 11.80 -8.69
CA ASP A 610 -0.51 13.11 -8.15
C ASP A 610 -0.61 13.06 -6.62
N MET A 611 0.53 13.22 -5.94
CA MET A 611 0.54 13.52 -4.51
C MET A 611 0.30 15.01 -4.32
N LEU A 612 -0.96 15.39 -4.09
CA LEU A 612 -1.39 16.78 -3.98
C LEU A 612 -0.80 17.44 -2.74
N THR A 613 -0.48 18.73 -2.83
CA THR A 613 0.14 19.53 -1.76
C THR A 613 -0.42 20.96 -1.80
N GLU A 614 -0.23 21.74 -0.73
CA GLU A 614 -0.67 23.15 -0.67
C GLU A 614 -0.02 24.04 -1.76
N THR A 615 1.20 23.72 -2.22
CA THR A 615 1.93 24.50 -3.22
C THR A 615 1.93 23.92 -4.63
N GLY A 616 1.39 22.72 -4.82
CA GLY A 616 1.34 22.04 -6.10
C GLY A 616 1.28 20.53 -5.96
N VAL A 617 2.23 19.80 -6.55
CA VAL A 617 2.19 18.33 -6.62
C VAL A 617 3.58 17.70 -6.43
N VAL A 618 3.63 16.54 -5.80
CA VAL A 618 4.82 15.71 -5.68
C VAL A 618 4.72 14.52 -6.63
N HIS A 619 5.79 14.26 -7.41
CA HIS A 619 5.94 13.05 -8.22
C HIS A 619 7.17 12.26 -7.80
N GLU A 620 7.15 10.95 -8.02
CA GLU A 620 8.25 10.07 -7.66
C GLU A 620 9.21 9.82 -8.84
N LEU A 621 10.51 9.74 -8.57
CA LEU A 621 11.55 9.45 -9.57
C LEU A 621 12.34 8.18 -9.23
N SER A 622 12.81 7.48 -10.27
CA SER A 622 13.72 6.35 -10.06
C SER A 622 15.12 6.77 -9.65
N ASP A 623 15.68 7.82 -10.25
CA ASP A 623 17.09 8.22 -10.12
C ASP A 623 17.24 9.74 -9.90
N VAL A 624 18.31 10.15 -9.22
CA VAL A 624 18.67 11.55 -8.97
C VAL A 624 19.24 12.16 -10.26
N LEU A 625 18.82 13.37 -10.62
CA LEU A 625 19.36 14.15 -11.75
C LEU A 625 20.38 15.19 -11.29
N ILE A 626 21.40 15.49 -12.11
CA ILE A 626 22.42 16.49 -11.78
C ILE A 626 22.28 17.68 -12.75
N PRO A 627 22.08 18.91 -12.24
CA PRO A 627 22.00 20.10 -13.09
C PRO A 627 23.37 20.44 -13.67
N ARG A 628 23.36 21.19 -14.79
CA ARG A 628 24.59 21.64 -15.47
C ARG A 628 25.47 22.56 -14.63
N SER A 629 24.91 23.18 -13.60
CA SER A 629 25.60 24.11 -12.69
C SER A 629 26.41 23.42 -11.58
N VAL A 630 26.35 22.08 -11.52
CA VAL A 630 27.08 21.25 -10.55
C VAL A 630 28.15 20.44 -11.27
N GLU A 631 29.39 20.85 -11.05
CA GLU A 631 30.58 20.18 -11.56
C GLU A 631 31.15 19.21 -10.51
N LEU A 632 31.02 17.91 -10.75
CA LEU A 632 31.62 16.85 -9.97
C LEU A 632 32.97 16.51 -10.59
N THR A 633 34.04 17.09 -10.06
CA THR A 633 35.42 16.79 -10.50
C THR A 633 35.94 15.51 -9.83
N ILE A 634 36.98 14.89 -10.41
CA ILE A 634 37.67 13.75 -9.80
C ILE A 634 38.18 14.12 -8.40
N GLY A 635 38.70 15.32 -8.20
CA GLY A 635 39.19 15.80 -6.90
C GLY A 635 38.10 15.85 -5.82
N LYS A 636 36.88 16.30 -6.18
CA LYS A 636 35.72 16.26 -5.27
C LYS A 636 35.38 14.82 -4.85
N LEU A 637 35.37 13.90 -5.81
CA LEU A 637 35.10 12.48 -5.56
C LEU A 637 36.22 11.77 -4.78
N VAL A 638 37.49 12.13 -5.01
CA VAL A 638 38.64 11.61 -4.24
C VAL A 638 38.57 12.06 -2.78
N LYS A 639 38.16 13.30 -2.54
CA LYS A 639 37.91 13.80 -1.17
C LYS A 639 36.80 13.01 -0.49
N ALA A 640 35.69 12.73 -1.19
CA ALA A 640 34.61 11.89 -0.68
C ALA A 640 35.08 10.44 -0.41
N ALA A 641 35.99 9.92 -1.25
CA ALA A 641 36.60 8.60 -1.08
C ALA A 641 37.62 8.51 0.07
N LYS A 642 37.83 9.58 0.84
CA LYS A 642 38.88 9.66 1.88
C LYS A 642 40.25 9.29 1.31
N GLY A 643 40.58 9.81 0.12
CA GLY A 643 41.85 9.58 -0.58
C GLY A 643 42.75 10.82 -0.58
N SER A 644 42.85 11.54 0.53
CA SER A 644 43.66 12.77 0.61
C SER A 644 45.16 12.52 0.36
N THR A 645 45.64 11.34 0.76
CA THR A 645 46.98 10.83 0.47
C THR A 645 47.17 10.63 -1.02
N MET A 646 46.22 9.94 -1.69
CA MET A 646 46.26 9.72 -3.14
C MET A 646 46.22 11.03 -3.92
N ALA A 647 45.39 11.99 -3.51
CA ALA A 647 45.38 13.33 -4.11
C ALA A 647 46.75 14.02 -3.97
N SER A 648 47.42 13.87 -2.83
CA SER A 648 48.76 14.42 -2.61
C SER A 648 49.82 13.75 -3.50
N LEU A 649 49.71 12.43 -3.72
CA LEU A 649 50.59 11.70 -4.66
C LEU A 649 50.41 12.22 -6.10
N ILE A 650 49.17 12.42 -6.54
CA ILE A 650 48.84 12.96 -7.88
C ILE A 650 49.39 14.38 -8.07
N ILE A 651 49.26 15.25 -7.06
CA ILE A 651 49.80 16.62 -7.12
C ILE A 651 51.33 16.59 -7.17
N LYS A 652 51.99 15.79 -6.32
CA LYS A 652 53.46 15.70 -6.28
C LYS A 652 54.06 15.01 -7.51
N SER A 653 53.33 14.11 -8.16
CA SER A 653 53.76 13.51 -9.45
C SER A 653 53.69 14.50 -10.63
N GLY A 654 53.02 15.65 -10.48
CA GLY A 654 52.80 16.64 -11.52
C GLY A 654 51.59 16.36 -12.41
N MET A 655 50.64 15.55 -11.94
CA MET A 655 49.42 15.15 -12.66
C MET A 655 48.16 15.80 -12.07
N ASP A 656 48.26 17.02 -11.54
CA ASP A 656 47.19 17.74 -10.84
C ASP A 656 45.94 18.01 -11.72
N TRP A 657 46.14 18.17 -13.03
CA TRP A 657 45.08 18.35 -14.03
C TRP A 657 44.05 17.19 -14.03
N ILE A 658 44.43 15.99 -13.59
CA ILE A 658 43.52 14.85 -13.44
C ILE A 658 42.47 15.11 -12.38
N LEU A 659 42.83 15.77 -11.27
CA LEU A 659 41.89 16.08 -10.19
C LEU A 659 40.80 17.07 -10.67
N ASN A 660 41.11 17.91 -11.65
CA ASN A 660 40.13 18.79 -12.29
C ASN A 660 39.34 18.07 -13.40
N GLY A 661 39.81 16.90 -13.85
CA GLY A 661 39.23 16.14 -14.95
C GLY A 661 39.44 16.82 -16.30
N THR A 662 40.54 17.57 -16.45
CA THR A 662 40.92 18.22 -17.71
C THR A 662 41.94 17.37 -18.47
N ALA A 663 42.27 17.75 -19.71
CA ALA A 663 43.41 17.19 -20.44
C ALA A 663 44.75 17.71 -19.86
N PRO A 664 45.90 17.04 -20.12
CA PRO A 664 47.21 17.56 -19.74
C PRO A 664 47.46 18.94 -20.37
N PRO A 665 48.12 19.89 -19.68
CA PRO A 665 48.44 21.20 -20.22
C PRO A 665 49.25 21.11 -21.54
N GLU A 666 48.94 21.97 -22.51
CA GLU A 666 49.67 22.05 -23.78
C GLU A 666 51.16 22.37 -23.55
N GLY A 667 52.05 21.61 -24.20
CA GLY A 667 53.51 21.72 -24.01
C GLY A 667 54.07 21.01 -22.78
N SER A 668 53.26 20.26 -22.04
CA SER A 668 53.74 19.37 -20.98
C SER A 668 54.26 18.03 -21.54
N PRO A 669 55.17 17.32 -20.84
CA PRO A 669 55.67 16.02 -21.30
C PRO A 669 54.56 15.00 -21.58
N TRP A 670 53.43 15.11 -20.87
CA TRP A 670 52.28 14.23 -21.02
C TRP A 670 51.45 14.51 -22.26
N ALA A 671 51.41 15.76 -22.74
CA ALA A 671 50.76 16.09 -24.00
C ALA A 671 51.53 15.53 -25.20
N GLU A 672 52.87 15.49 -25.12
CA GLU A 672 53.75 14.90 -26.15
C GLU A 672 53.71 13.36 -26.18
N GLU A 673 53.38 12.71 -25.05
CA GLU A 673 53.18 11.25 -24.93
C GLU A 673 51.83 10.75 -25.52
N GLY A 674 51.07 11.61 -26.22
CA GLY A 674 49.81 11.23 -26.88
C GLY A 674 48.59 11.12 -25.96
N LEU A 675 48.68 11.63 -24.73
CA LEU A 675 47.57 11.64 -23.75
C LEU A 675 46.62 12.85 -23.94
N GLY A 676 46.89 13.73 -24.90
CA GLY A 676 46.08 14.91 -25.20
C GLY A 676 44.68 14.60 -25.76
N ASP A 677 44.49 13.44 -26.41
CA ASP A 677 43.23 13.05 -27.06
C ASP A 677 42.26 12.27 -26.14
N VAL A 678 42.64 12.04 -24.88
CA VAL A 678 41.82 11.26 -23.93
C VAL A 678 40.72 12.14 -23.33
N ALA A 679 39.46 11.78 -23.62
CA ALA A 679 38.29 12.57 -23.23
C ALA A 679 37.95 12.48 -21.72
N GLY A 680 38.38 11.44 -20.99
CA GLY A 680 38.08 11.29 -19.56
C GLY A 680 38.88 10.18 -18.86
N TRP A 681 38.91 10.23 -17.52
CA TRP A 681 39.78 9.38 -16.69
C TRP A 681 39.01 8.64 -15.62
N THR A 682 39.32 7.36 -15.40
CA THR A 682 38.88 6.62 -14.22
C THR A 682 40.05 6.40 -13.27
N LEU A 683 39.95 6.93 -12.05
CA LEU A 683 40.95 6.80 -11.00
C LEU A 683 40.55 5.69 -10.02
N LEU A 684 41.42 4.70 -9.87
CA LEU A 684 41.39 3.77 -8.75
C LEU A 684 41.98 4.48 -7.53
N CYS A 685 41.14 4.80 -6.54
CA CYS A 685 41.53 5.62 -5.40
C CYS A 685 41.61 4.77 -4.12
N PRO A 686 42.82 4.46 -3.62
CA PRO A 686 42.97 3.82 -2.32
C PRO A 686 42.53 4.76 -1.20
N THR A 687 41.88 4.21 -0.18
CA THR A 687 41.59 4.96 1.04
C THR A 687 42.86 5.39 1.76
N ASP A 688 42.82 6.47 2.54
CA ASP A 688 43.95 6.94 3.35
C ASP A 688 44.47 5.86 4.31
N THR A 689 43.58 4.99 4.79
CA THR A 689 43.96 3.85 5.64
C THR A 689 44.77 2.78 4.90
N ALA A 690 44.63 2.67 3.58
CA ALA A 690 45.41 1.73 2.76
C ALA A 690 46.91 2.07 2.75
N PHE A 691 47.26 3.33 3.05
CA PHE A 691 48.65 3.79 3.11
C PHE A 691 49.29 3.65 4.50
N LYS A 692 48.58 3.08 5.50
CA LYS A 692 49.05 3.06 6.90
C LYS A 692 50.39 2.34 7.10
N ASP A 693 50.65 1.30 6.30
CA ASP A 693 51.87 0.49 6.41
C ASP A 693 53.00 0.99 5.50
N TYR A 694 52.82 2.13 4.80
CA TYR A 694 53.80 2.72 3.90
C TYR A 694 54.52 3.91 4.54
N ASN A 695 55.84 4.02 4.30
CA ASN A 695 56.63 5.18 4.69
C ASN A 695 56.38 6.36 3.73
N LEU A 696 55.37 7.18 4.02
CA LEU A 696 54.95 8.29 3.15
C LEU A 696 56.06 9.33 2.91
N THR A 697 56.96 9.55 3.87
CA THR A 697 58.05 10.52 3.70
C THR A 697 59.00 10.07 2.60
N GLU A 698 59.43 8.82 2.65
CA GLU A 698 60.28 8.20 1.62
C GLU A 698 59.58 8.12 0.27
N LEU A 699 58.30 7.75 0.27
CA LEU A 699 57.49 7.70 -0.94
C LEU A 699 57.34 9.08 -1.58
N PHE A 700 57.20 10.16 -0.79
CA PHE A 700 57.08 11.50 -1.32
C PHE A 700 58.38 12.10 -1.85
N ASP A 701 59.54 11.61 -1.39
CA ASP A 701 60.85 12.05 -1.87
C ASP A 701 61.25 11.38 -3.19
N ASP A 702 60.73 10.18 -3.48
CA ASP A 702 60.96 9.44 -4.73
C ASP A 702 59.90 9.74 -5.81
N ARG A 703 60.16 10.77 -6.62
CA ARG A 703 59.24 11.23 -7.66
C ARG A 703 58.98 10.23 -8.78
N GLU A 704 59.93 9.34 -9.09
CA GLU A 704 59.73 8.33 -10.14
C GLU A 704 58.79 7.22 -9.64
N ASN A 705 59.01 6.74 -8.42
CA ASN A 705 58.16 5.70 -7.84
C ASN A 705 56.71 6.20 -7.63
N LEU A 706 56.54 7.46 -7.23
CA LEU A 706 55.23 8.13 -7.21
C LEU A 706 54.53 8.09 -8.57
N ARG A 707 55.25 8.43 -9.65
CA ARG A 707 54.70 8.43 -11.00
C ARG A 707 54.24 7.02 -11.39
N LEU A 708 55.04 5.99 -11.10
CA LEU A 708 54.69 4.61 -11.40
C LEU A 708 53.41 4.16 -10.67
N ILE A 709 53.31 4.45 -9.36
CA ILE A 709 52.13 4.12 -8.57
C ILE A 709 50.89 4.85 -9.10
N VAL A 710 50.98 6.16 -9.34
CA VAL A 710 49.85 6.94 -9.86
C VAL A 710 49.43 6.44 -11.25
N SER A 711 50.37 6.14 -12.14
CA SER A 711 50.10 5.59 -13.47
C SER A 711 49.44 4.21 -13.45
N GLN A 712 49.73 3.38 -12.45
CA GLN A 712 49.07 2.07 -12.25
C GLN A 712 47.60 2.19 -11.80
N HIS A 713 47.21 3.33 -11.23
CA HIS A 713 45.86 3.57 -10.73
C HIS A 713 44.97 4.36 -11.70
N LEU A 714 45.51 4.81 -12.83
CA LEU A 714 44.82 5.66 -13.80
C LEU A 714 44.46 4.88 -15.06
N ILE A 715 43.16 4.82 -15.36
CA ILE A 715 42.61 4.19 -16.56
C ILE A 715 42.12 5.29 -17.51
N PRO A 716 42.70 5.43 -18.72
CA PRO A 716 42.17 6.32 -19.75
C PRO A 716 40.87 5.74 -20.33
N ASN A 717 39.81 6.55 -20.41
CA ASN A 717 38.56 6.16 -21.06
C ASN A 717 38.49 6.82 -22.45
N PRO A 718 38.54 6.06 -23.55
CA PRO A 718 38.34 6.62 -24.88
C PRO A 718 36.89 7.09 -25.06
N PRO A 719 36.64 8.09 -25.94
CA PRO A 719 35.28 8.47 -26.30
C PRO A 719 34.55 7.28 -26.96
N LYS A 720 33.34 6.96 -26.49
CA LYS A 720 32.54 5.83 -27.00
C LYS A 720 32.17 6.03 -28.46
N GLU A 721 32.50 5.07 -29.33
CA GLU A 721 31.81 4.86 -30.60
C GLU A 721 30.36 4.40 -30.33
N LYS A 722 29.42 4.90 -31.15
CA LYS A 722 27.99 4.56 -31.13
C LYS A 722 27.80 3.04 -31.24
N SER A 723 27.54 2.36 -30.12
CA SER A 723 27.10 0.97 -30.12
C SER A 723 25.73 0.85 -29.48
N LEU A 724 24.83 0.29 -30.31
CA LEU A 724 23.58 -0.44 -30.12
C LEU A 724 22.92 -0.38 -28.73
N GLU A 725 21.66 0.02 -28.73
CA GLU A 725 20.73 0.02 -27.60
C GLU A 725 20.73 -1.33 -26.87
N ASP A 726 21.32 -1.35 -25.68
CA ASP A 726 21.26 -2.48 -24.76
C ASP A 726 19.89 -2.47 -24.05
N PRO A 727 19.17 -3.60 -23.91
CA PRO A 727 17.85 -3.61 -23.30
C PRO A 727 17.98 -3.36 -21.77
N ALA A 728 17.53 -2.19 -21.35
CA ALA A 728 17.27 -1.79 -19.95
C ALA A 728 18.34 -2.22 -18.91
N PRO A 729 19.49 -1.53 -18.82
CA PRO A 729 20.40 -1.75 -17.71
C PRO A 729 19.80 -1.16 -16.43
N MET A 730 19.92 -1.86 -15.30
CA MET A 730 19.92 -1.18 -14.01
C MET A 730 21.02 -0.11 -14.07
N TYR A 731 20.63 1.16 -14.12
CA TYR A 731 21.53 2.32 -14.21
C TYR A 731 22.34 2.47 -12.92
N ASN A 732 23.39 1.65 -12.75
CA ASN A 732 24.25 1.70 -11.56
C ASN A 732 25.29 2.85 -11.62
N ASN A 733 25.17 3.72 -12.64
CA ASN A 733 26.02 4.89 -12.93
C ASN A 733 27.53 4.68 -12.70
N ARG A 734 28.01 3.47 -12.98
CA ARG A 734 29.42 3.11 -12.78
C ARG A 734 30.31 3.86 -13.80
N PRO A 735 31.51 4.31 -13.39
CA PRO A 735 32.50 4.87 -14.32
C PRO A 735 32.95 3.88 -15.40
N LEU A 736 33.05 2.60 -15.03
CA LEU A 736 33.48 1.48 -15.88
C LEU A 736 32.50 0.31 -15.76
N ASN A 737 32.46 -0.54 -16.79
CA ASN A 737 31.77 -1.82 -16.69
C ASN A 737 32.63 -2.77 -15.83
N LEU A 738 32.07 -3.36 -14.78
CA LEU A 738 32.80 -4.28 -13.88
C LEU A 738 32.38 -5.74 -14.09
N ASP A 739 31.39 -5.98 -14.95
CA ASP A 739 30.77 -7.28 -15.15
C ASP A 739 31.52 -8.10 -16.21
N ASN A 740 31.55 -9.43 -16.05
CA ASN A 740 32.25 -10.40 -16.93
C ASN A 740 33.78 -10.35 -16.90
N SER A 741 34.35 -9.99 -15.76
CA SER A 741 35.80 -9.92 -15.54
C SER A 741 36.59 -9.08 -16.57
N PRO A 742 36.20 -7.81 -16.80
CA PRO A 742 36.80 -6.98 -17.83
C PRO A 742 38.24 -6.59 -17.47
N THR A 743 39.08 -6.48 -18.50
CA THR A 743 40.45 -5.97 -18.38
C THR A 743 40.48 -4.52 -18.87
N TYR A 744 41.13 -3.64 -18.10
CA TYR A 744 41.38 -2.26 -18.48
C TYR A 744 42.88 -1.96 -18.45
N SER A 745 43.37 -1.31 -19.51
CA SER A 745 44.75 -0.85 -19.55
C SER A 745 44.88 0.46 -18.78
N THR A 746 45.85 0.51 -17.87
CA THR A 746 46.22 1.74 -17.15
C THR A 746 47.30 2.51 -17.93
N ILE A 747 47.62 3.73 -17.50
CA ILE A 747 48.74 4.50 -18.09
C ILE A 747 50.05 3.69 -18.02
N TYR A 748 50.25 2.89 -16.96
CA TYR A 748 51.45 2.07 -16.80
C TYR A 748 51.57 0.92 -17.82
N SER A 749 50.50 0.57 -18.54
CA SER A 749 50.51 -0.51 -19.53
C SER A 749 51.39 -0.22 -20.75
N GLN A 750 51.69 1.06 -21.01
CA GLN A 750 52.62 1.45 -22.08
C GLN A 750 54.07 1.12 -21.73
N SER A 751 54.42 1.12 -20.44
CA SER A 751 55.79 0.92 -19.95
C SER A 751 56.03 -0.44 -19.30
N SER A 752 54.98 -1.22 -19.01
CA SER A 752 55.08 -2.56 -18.38
C SER A 752 54.01 -3.54 -18.84
N LEU A 753 54.39 -4.82 -18.95
CA LEU A 753 53.48 -5.96 -19.21
C LEU A 753 52.47 -6.19 -18.07
N TYR A 754 52.73 -5.64 -16.88
CA TYR A 754 51.88 -5.74 -15.70
C TYR A 754 51.12 -4.43 -15.42
N GLY A 755 50.92 -3.56 -16.42
CA GLY A 755 50.13 -2.34 -16.26
C GLY A 755 48.61 -2.56 -16.32
N ASP A 756 48.13 -3.59 -17.01
CA ASP A 756 46.71 -3.91 -17.11
C ASP A 756 46.10 -4.29 -15.75
N VAL A 757 44.87 -3.83 -15.47
CA VAL A 757 44.08 -4.25 -14.30
C VAL A 757 42.87 -5.06 -14.71
N VAL A 758 42.50 -6.04 -13.89
CA VAL A 758 41.35 -6.93 -14.09
C VAL A 758 40.40 -6.78 -12.92
N PHE A 759 39.12 -6.58 -13.24
CA PHE A 759 38.05 -6.66 -12.25
C PHE A 759 37.51 -8.09 -12.22
N LYS A 760 37.08 -8.57 -11.06
CA LYS A 760 36.38 -9.86 -10.91
C LYS A 760 35.28 -9.70 -9.86
N ALA A 761 34.16 -10.37 -10.05
CA ALA A 761 33.20 -10.56 -8.96
C ALA A 761 33.83 -11.48 -7.89
N SER A 762 33.74 -11.09 -6.63
CA SER A 762 34.21 -11.92 -5.52
C SER A 762 33.34 -13.16 -5.35
N ASP A 763 33.93 -14.29 -4.97
CA ASP A 763 33.21 -15.54 -4.69
C ASP A 763 32.39 -15.46 -3.39
N ASP A 764 32.67 -14.46 -2.53
CA ASP A 764 31.84 -14.10 -1.38
C ASP A 764 30.78 -13.07 -1.81
N ALA A 765 29.51 -13.45 -1.72
CA ALA A 765 28.36 -12.62 -2.09
C ALA A 765 28.29 -11.27 -1.34
N LYS A 766 28.99 -11.13 -0.20
CA LYS A 766 29.09 -9.86 0.55
C LYS A 766 30.31 -9.00 0.16
N ALA A 767 31.28 -9.55 -0.57
CA ALA A 767 32.56 -8.90 -0.84
C ALA A 767 32.59 -8.06 -2.13
N GLY A 768 31.51 -8.07 -2.93
CA GLY A 768 31.38 -7.19 -4.11
C GLY A 768 32.37 -7.53 -5.22
N TYR A 769 32.99 -6.50 -5.82
CA TYR A 769 34.00 -6.65 -6.87
C TYR A 769 35.41 -6.49 -6.29
N ILE A 770 36.37 -7.17 -6.87
CA ILE A 770 37.80 -7.02 -6.60
C ILE A 770 38.51 -6.56 -7.86
N VAL A 771 39.61 -5.81 -7.71
CA VAL A 771 40.49 -5.36 -8.78
C VAL A 771 41.91 -5.80 -8.48
N GLY A 772 42.59 -6.34 -9.48
CA GLY A 772 43.97 -6.82 -9.36
C GLY A 772 44.79 -6.51 -10.60
N ILE A 773 46.11 -6.53 -10.46
CA ILE A 773 47.02 -6.39 -11.59
C ILE A 773 47.00 -7.68 -12.42
N LYS A 774 46.76 -7.55 -13.73
CA LYS A 774 46.67 -8.69 -14.65
C LYS A 774 47.99 -9.44 -14.70
N GLY A 775 47.94 -10.73 -14.39
CA GLY A 775 49.12 -11.59 -14.48
C GLY A 775 50.08 -11.49 -13.30
N ALA A 776 49.87 -10.59 -12.33
CA ALA A 776 50.57 -10.61 -11.06
C ALA A 776 50.19 -11.89 -10.28
N ARG A 777 51.17 -12.60 -9.74
CA ARG A 777 50.98 -13.84 -8.96
C ARG A 777 51.77 -13.75 -7.65
N GLY A 778 51.10 -13.43 -6.57
CA GLY A 778 51.61 -13.46 -5.20
C GLY A 778 50.85 -14.47 -4.33
N THR A 779 51.42 -14.72 -3.15
CA THR A 779 50.98 -15.72 -2.18
C THR A 779 49.66 -15.30 -1.52
N ASP A 780 48.68 -16.20 -1.55
CA ASP A 780 47.30 -16.04 -1.06
C ASP A 780 46.49 -14.91 -1.72
N ALA A 781 45.32 -15.29 -2.25
CA ALA A 781 44.35 -14.48 -2.99
C ALA A 781 43.93 -13.14 -2.34
N THR A 782 44.30 -12.87 -1.09
CA THR A 782 43.94 -11.66 -0.35
C THR A 782 45.00 -10.57 -0.37
N ALA A 783 46.24 -10.86 -0.79
CA ALA A 783 47.34 -9.88 -0.75
C ALA A 783 47.57 -9.12 -2.07
N ASP A 784 47.10 -9.66 -3.20
CA ASP A 784 47.38 -9.09 -4.53
C ASP A 784 46.19 -8.31 -5.15
N TRP A 785 45.02 -8.37 -4.50
CA TRP A 785 43.77 -7.79 -5.01
C TRP A 785 43.22 -6.78 -4.03
N ALA A 786 42.76 -5.64 -4.56
CA ALA A 786 42.04 -4.64 -3.80
C ALA A 786 40.54 -4.83 -3.96
N ARG A 787 39.78 -4.75 -2.88
CA ARG A 787 38.32 -4.76 -2.91
C ARG A 787 37.80 -3.40 -3.37
N VAL A 788 36.86 -3.41 -4.29
CA VAL A 788 36.10 -2.22 -4.68
C VAL A 788 35.09 -1.91 -3.57
N MET A 789 35.29 -0.78 -2.90
CA MET A 789 34.44 -0.33 -1.80
C MET A 789 33.24 0.47 -2.30
N SER A 790 33.49 1.42 -3.20
CA SER A 790 32.47 2.32 -3.74
C SER A 790 32.92 2.96 -5.06
N TRP A 791 32.03 3.71 -5.71
CA TRP A 791 32.35 4.43 -6.95
C TRP A 791 31.54 5.73 -7.05
N GLY A 792 32.00 6.61 -7.94
CA GLY A 792 31.31 7.84 -8.33
C GLY A 792 31.76 8.30 -9.71
N ARG A 793 30.83 8.81 -10.51
CA ARG A 793 31.09 9.27 -11.87
C ARG A 793 31.33 10.78 -11.89
N THR A 794 32.26 11.23 -12.73
CA THR A 794 32.57 12.66 -12.92
C THR A 794 31.57 13.30 -13.89
N THR A 795 31.31 14.61 -13.74
CA THR A 795 30.61 15.40 -14.77
C THR A 795 31.56 16.19 -15.66
N THR A 796 32.83 16.34 -15.28
CA THR A 796 33.87 16.93 -16.13
C THR A 796 34.39 15.93 -17.18
N GLY A 797 35.13 16.38 -18.19
CA GLY A 797 35.64 15.48 -19.25
C GLY A 797 34.54 14.81 -20.09
N GLY A 798 33.47 15.54 -20.44
CA GLY A 798 32.33 15.00 -21.18
C GLY A 798 31.49 13.96 -20.41
N GLY A 799 31.64 13.87 -19.08
CA GLY A 799 30.93 12.89 -18.24
C GLY A 799 31.44 11.46 -18.42
N ILE A 800 32.67 11.28 -18.87
CA ILE A 800 33.32 9.99 -19.11
C ILE A 800 34.39 9.78 -18.02
N GLY A 801 34.31 8.66 -17.30
CA GLY A 801 35.25 8.33 -16.22
C GLY A 801 34.70 8.64 -14.82
N GLY A 802 35.58 8.70 -13.81
CA GLY A 802 35.20 8.88 -12.41
C GLY A 802 36.21 8.31 -11.42
N VAL A 803 35.74 7.96 -10.24
CA VAL A 803 36.56 7.40 -9.15
C VAL A 803 35.97 6.07 -8.71
N ILE A 804 36.84 5.08 -8.53
CA ILE A 804 36.52 3.78 -7.91
C ILE A 804 37.36 3.69 -6.64
N GLN A 805 36.71 3.65 -5.49
CA GLN A 805 37.38 3.54 -4.19
C GLN A 805 37.80 2.10 -3.94
N ILE A 806 39.05 1.90 -3.53
CA ILE A 806 39.63 0.59 -3.24
C ILE A 806 40.26 0.56 -1.83
N ASP A 807 40.29 -0.62 -1.22
CA ASP A 807 40.79 -0.80 0.15
C ASP A 807 42.31 -0.98 0.26
N GLN A 808 42.99 -1.27 -0.85
CA GLN A 808 44.44 -1.47 -0.92
C GLN A 808 45.09 -0.68 -2.07
N VAL A 809 46.37 -0.35 -1.92
CA VAL A 809 47.17 0.31 -2.96
C VAL A 809 47.67 -0.73 -3.95
N LEU A 810 47.42 -0.53 -5.25
CA LEU A 810 47.95 -1.38 -6.32
C LEU A 810 49.39 -0.97 -6.64
N VAL A 811 50.36 -1.58 -5.97
CA VAL A 811 51.79 -1.32 -6.22
C VAL A 811 52.18 -1.96 -7.57
N PRO A 812 52.87 -1.24 -8.48
CA PRO A 812 53.35 -1.79 -9.74
C PRO A 812 54.09 -3.12 -9.54
N TYR A 813 53.58 -4.19 -10.13
CA TYR A 813 54.14 -5.53 -9.92
C TYR A 813 55.46 -5.69 -10.68
N GLN A 814 56.55 -5.88 -9.92
CA GLN A 814 57.85 -6.29 -10.45
C GLN A 814 58.05 -7.77 -10.17
N PRO A 815 58.07 -8.65 -11.20
CA PRO A 815 58.35 -10.05 -10.99
C PRO A 815 59.76 -10.24 -10.40
N THR A 816 59.91 -11.17 -9.47
CA THR A 816 61.24 -11.63 -9.03
C THR A 816 62.07 -12.06 -10.25
N TRP A 817 63.39 -11.85 -10.22
CA TRP A 817 64.29 -12.04 -11.38
C TRP A 817 64.12 -13.40 -12.12
N TRP A 818 63.73 -14.47 -11.43
CA TRP A 818 63.47 -15.78 -12.08
C TRP A 818 62.13 -15.87 -12.83
N ILE A 819 61.15 -15.00 -12.58
CA ILE A 819 59.90 -14.88 -13.35
C ILE A 819 60.11 -13.95 -14.54
N GLU A 820 60.89 -12.87 -14.36
CA GLU A 820 61.26 -11.92 -15.41
C GLU A 820 62.17 -12.56 -16.49
N TYR A 821 63.13 -13.38 -16.06
CA TYR A 821 64.11 -14.02 -16.95
C TYR A 821 63.99 -15.55 -17.08
N GLY A 822 63.18 -16.23 -16.26
CA GLY A 822 63.01 -17.70 -16.30
C GLY A 822 61.78 -18.21 -17.06
N ALA A 823 60.90 -17.31 -17.51
CA ALA A 823 59.78 -17.62 -18.39
C ALA A 823 60.12 -18.01 -19.86
N PRO A 824 61.32 -17.79 -20.46
CA PRO A 824 61.50 -17.99 -21.90
C PRO A 824 61.78 -19.44 -22.27
N LEU A 825 61.11 -20.40 -21.62
CA LEU A 825 61.26 -21.81 -21.97
C LEU A 825 59.93 -22.54 -22.19
N VAL A 826 58.76 -22.19 -21.66
CA VAL A 826 57.52 -22.93 -22.03
C VAL A 826 56.58 -22.02 -22.83
N VAL A 827 56.30 -22.42 -24.07
CA VAL A 827 55.42 -21.79 -25.08
C VAL A 827 56.09 -20.68 -25.91
N GLY A 828 56.79 -21.11 -26.95
CA GLY A 828 56.83 -20.33 -28.19
C GLY A 828 55.54 -20.54 -28.96
N SER A 829 54.66 -19.54 -28.97
CA SER A 829 53.75 -19.22 -30.08
C SER A 829 52.95 -17.98 -29.73
N LYS A 830 53.25 -16.88 -30.43
CA LYS A 830 52.46 -15.64 -30.45
C LYS A 830 51.07 -15.91 -31.04
N GLY A 831 50.03 -15.30 -30.47
CA GLY A 831 48.80 -14.93 -31.19
C GLY A 831 47.47 -15.53 -30.70
N GLN A 832 46.55 -14.63 -30.35
CA GLN A 832 45.08 -14.74 -30.33
C GLN A 832 44.39 -15.76 -29.38
N SER A 833 43.27 -15.31 -28.80
CA SER A 833 42.43 -15.93 -27.76
C SER A 833 41.87 -17.33 -28.04
N SER A 834 42.08 -17.89 -29.25
CA SER A 834 41.66 -19.24 -29.64
C SER A 834 42.45 -20.36 -28.95
N ALA A 835 43.75 -20.15 -28.69
CA ALA A 835 44.63 -21.21 -28.19
C ALA A 835 44.31 -21.65 -26.76
N THR A 836 43.76 -20.76 -25.92
CA THR A 836 43.44 -21.09 -24.52
C THR A 836 42.28 -22.07 -24.41
N ALA A 837 41.26 -21.92 -25.26
CA ALA A 837 40.14 -22.87 -25.32
C ALA A 837 40.60 -24.25 -25.79
N GLU A 838 41.47 -24.30 -26.81
CA GLU A 838 42.07 -25.56 -27.28
C GLU A 838 42.95 -26.22 -26.23
N ASN A 839 43.72 -25.44 -25.46
CA ASN A 839 44.55 -25.95 -24.38
C ASN A 839 43.71 -26.53 -23.21
N ILE A 840 42.59 -25.89 -22.88
CA ILE A 840 41.65 -26.40 -21.87
C ILE A 840 40.94 -27.67 -22.36
N LYS A 841 40.52 -27.71 -23.65
CA LYS A 841 39.96 -28.91 -24.27
C LYS A 841 40.98 -30.06 -24.27
N ALA A 842 42.23 -29.78 -24.59
CA ALA A 842 43.31 -30.77 -24.57
C ALA A 842 43.62 -31.29 -23.17
N PHE A 843 43.66 -30.40 -22.16
CA PHE A 843 43.87 -30.78 -20.76
C PHE A 843 42.73 -31.63 -20.21
N THR A 844 41.48 -31.23 -20.45
CA THR A 844 40.29 -31.94 -19.97
C THR A 844 40.14 -33.30 -20.64
N ALA A 845 40.34 -33.36 -21.97
CA ALA A 845 40.33 -34.64 -22.69
C ALA A 845 41.47 -35.57 -22.25
N GLY A 846 42.66 -35.02 -21.99
CA GLY A 846 43.79 -35.76 -21.43
C GLY A 846 43.49 -36.33 -20.04
N GLY A 847 42.87 -35.54 -19.16
CA GLY A 847 42.44 -35.99 -17.83
C GLY A 847 41.41 -37.12 -17.90
N PHE A 848 40.40 -36.99 -18.77
CA PHE A 848 39.39 -38.03 -18.97
C PHE A 848 39.98 -39.33 -19.55
N GLY A 849 40.91 -39.21 -20.51
CA GLY A 849 41.70 -40.35 -20.98
C GLY A 849 42.46 -41.05 -19.86
N GLY A 850 43.08 -40.30 -18.95
CA GLY A 850 43.76 -40.82 -17.77
C GLY A 850 42.82 -41.62 -16.84
N VAL A 851 41.59 -41.15 -16.65
CA VAL A 851 40.56 -41.87 -15.87
C VAL A 851 40.19 -43.20 -16.54
N CYS A 852 39.93 -43.22 -17.85
CA CYS A 852 39.64 -44.44 -18.61
C CYS A 852 40.79 -45.47 -18.51
N ALA A 853 42.03 -45.01 -18.56
CA ALA A 853 43.22 -45.85 -18.42
C ALA A 853 43.26 -46.57 -17.05
N VAL A 854 42.92 -45.85 -15.98
CA VAL A 854 42.87 -46.40 -14.62
C VAL A 854 41.72 -47.39 -14.50
N LEU A 855 40.53 -47.08 -15.01
CA LEU A 855 39.36 -47.96 -14.95
C LEU A 855 39.59 -49.31 -15.66
N VAL A 856 40.26 -49.32 -16.81
CA VAL A 856 40.54 -50.57 -17.54
C VAL A 856 41.79 -51.28 -17.00
N GLY A 857 42.80 -50.53 -16.57
CA GLY A 857 44.07 -51.09 -16.12
C GLY A 857 44.10 -51.61 -14.68
N HIS A 858 43.23 -51.10 -13.81
CA HIS A 858 43.30 -51.36 -12.36
C HIS A 858 43.10 -52.84 -11.96
N PRO A 859 42.19 -53.63 -12.58
CA PRO A 859 42.07 -55.06 -12.27
C PRO A 859 43.37 -55.86 -12.48
N PHE A 860 44.14 -55.51 -13.52
CA PHE A 860 45.46 -56.11 -13.78
C PHE A 860 46.48 -55.68 -12.74
N ASP A 861 46.47 -54.41 -12.35
CA ASP A 861 47.34 -53.88 -11.30
C ASP A 861 47.08 -54.53 -9.95
N LEU A 862 45.83 -54.72 -9.57
CA LEU A 862 45.47 -55.40 -8.32
C LEU A 862 45.95 -56.85 -8.33
N THR A 863 45.74 -57.57 -9.45
CA THR A 863 46.20 -58.95 -9.63
C THR A 863 47.73 -59.04 -9.52
N LYS A 864 48.43 -58.10 -10.16
CA LYS A 864 49.90 -57.98 -10.09
C LYS A 864 50.37 -57.75 -8.66
N THR A 865 49.88 -56.71 -7.99
CA THR A 865 50.32 -56.33 -6.64
C THR A 865 50.08 -57.46 -5.65
N ARG A 866 48.92 -58.12 -5.68
CA ARG A 866 48.63 -59.27 -4.81
C ARG A 866 49.58 -60.43 -5.06
N LEU A 867 49.95 -60.70 -6.31
CA LEU A 867 50.93 -61.76 -6.64
C LEU A 867 52.34 -61.42 -6.12
N GLN A 868 52.72 -60.14 -6.12
CA GLN A 868 54.05 -59.67 -5.69
C GLN A 868 54.24 -59.69 -4.16
N THR A 869 53.17 -59.39 -3.41
CA THR A 869 53.20 -59.26 -1.94
C THR A 869 52.74 -60.53 -1.21
N ALA A 870 52.21 -61.53 -1.94
CA ALA A 870 51.79 -62.80 -1.35
C ALA A 870 52.95 -63.58 -0.73
N ALA A 871 52.68 -64.19 0.43
CA ALA A 871 53.54 -65.23 0.97
C ALA A 871 53.59 -66.44 0.02
N PRO A 872 54.71 -67.20 -0.04
CA PRO A 872 54.82 -68.41 -0.84
C PRO A 872 53.64 -69.38 -0.60
N GLY A 873 53.08 -69.94 -1.68
CA GLY A 873 51.95 -70.87 -1.61
C GLY A 873 50.55 -70.24 -1.52
N THR A 874 50.42 -68.92 -1.33
CA THR A 874 49.09 -68.26 -1.23
C THR A 874 48.27 -68.38 -2.52
N TYR A 875 48.92 -68.24 -3.67
CA TYR A 875 48.29 -68.31 -5.00
C TYR A 875 49.15 -69.16 -5.94
N THR A 876 48.48 -69.95 -6.80
CA THR A 876 49.13 -70.76 -7.84
C THR A 876 49.48 -69.95 -9.10
N GLY A 877 48.82 -68.81 -9.31
CA GLY A 877 49.07 -67.91 -10.44
C GLY A 877 48.08 -66.75 -10.52
N ALA A 878 48.17 -65.94 -11.57
CA ALA A 878 47.31 -64.74 -11.75
C ALA A 878 45.81 -65.08 -11.84
N ILE A 879 45.45 -66.17 -12.52
CA ILE A 879 44.06 -66.61 -12.65
C ILE A 879 43.49 -67.03 -11.28
N ASP A 880 44.32 -67.64 -10.43
CA ASP A 880 43.93 -68.02 -9.06
C ASP A 880 43.68 -66.78 -8.18
N VAL A 881 44.50 -65.73 -8.32
CA VAL A 881 44.25 -64.42 -7.68
C VAL A 881 42.90 -63.84 -8.11
N VAL A 882 42.60 -63.83 -9.41
CA VAL A 882 41.33 -63.30 -9.94
C VAL A 882 40.16 -64.14 -9.43
N LYS A 883 40.21 -65.47 -9.55
CA LYS A 883 39.14 -66.38 -9.09
C LYS A 883 38.86 -66.21 -7.60
N ARG A 884 39.89 -66.22 -6.75
CA ARG A 884 39.72 -66.06 -5.29
C ARG A 884 39.25 -64.66 -4.92
N THR A 885 39.69 -63.63 -5.63
CA THR A 885 39.24 -62.24 -5.39
C THR A 885 37.76 -62.09 -5.77
N LEU A 886 37.35 -62.60 -6.93
CA LEU A 886 35.94 -62.56 -7.35
C LEU A 886 35.05 -63.40 -6.44
N ALA A 887 35.51 -64.57 -6.00
CA ALA A 887 34.75 -65.42 -5.08
C ALA A 887 34.58 -64.80 -3.68
N LYS A 888 35.57 -64.05 -3.19
CA LYS A 888 35.56 -63.45 -1.85
C LYS A 888 34.94 -62.05 -1.81
N ASP A 889 35.36 -61.17 -2.71
CA ASP A 889 35.07 -59.73 -2.68
C ASP A 889 34.18 -59.28 -3.86
N GLY A 890 33.76 -60.19 -4.76
CA GLY A 890 32.97 -59.86 -5.95
C GLY A 890 33.74 -59.00 -6.98
N LEU A 891 33.01 -58.47 -7.97
CA LEU A 891 33.59 -57.63 -9.02
C LEU A 891 34.16 -56.31 -8.47
N SER A 892 33.55 -55.73 -7.45
CA SER A 892 34.03 -54.51 -6.77
C SER A 892 35.38 -54.74 -6.07
N GLY A 893 35.66 -55.96 -5.61
CA GLY A 893 36.95 -56.37 -5.07
C GLY A 893 38.12 -56.16 -6.04
N MET A 894 37.89 -56.31 -7.35
CA MET A 894 38.90 -56.08 -8.39
C MET A 894 39.31 -54.61 -8.51
N TYR A 895 38.51 -53.69 -7.98
CA TYR A 895 38.71 -52.25 -8.02
C TYR A 895 39.23 -51.65 -6.69
N ARG A 896 39.59 -52.49 -5.72
CA ARG A 896 40.11 -52.04 -4.42
C ARG A 896 41.41 -51.24 -4.60
N GLY A 897 41.47 -50.06 -4.00
CA GLY A 897 42.64 -49.16 -4.09
C GLY A 897 42.74 -48.33 -5.37
N MET A 898 41.65 -48.17 -6.14
CA MET A 898 41.63 -47.37 -7.38
C MET A 898 41.57 -45.85 -7.16
N VAL A 899 41.09 -45.39 -6.01
CA VAL A 899 40.94 -43.94 -5.74
C VAL A 899 42.27 -43.18 -5.74
N PRO A 900 43.38 -43.64 -5.11
CA PRO A 900 44.65 -42.93 -5.17
C PRO A 900 45.15 -42.67 -6.60
N PRO A 901 45.22 -43.67 -7.52
CA PRO A 901 45.65 -43.40 -8.88
C PRO A 901 44.70 -42.49 -9.66
N LEU A 902 43.38 -42.50 -9.41
CA LEU A 902 42.46 -41.54 -10.05
C LEU A 902 42.74 -40.09 -9.66
N LEU A 903 43.05 -39.84 -8.39
CA LEU A 903 43.42 -38.49 -7.92
C LEU A 903 44.83 -38.08 -8.37
N GLY A 904 45.74 -39.06 -8.49
CA GLY A 904 47.13 -38.81 -8.84
C GLY A 904 47.43 -38.73 -10.35
N VAL A 905 46.58 -39.30 -11.22
CA VAL A 905 46.93 -39.51 -12.64
C VAL A 905 47.27 -38.20 -13.37
N THR A 906 46.43 -37.18 -13.24
CA THR A 906 46.62 -35.89 -13.91
C THR A 906 47.86 -35.14 -13.40
N PRO A 907 48.06 -34.93 -12.08
CA PRO A 907 49.28 -34.25 -11.60
C PRO A 907 50.56 -35.07 -11.86
N ILE A 908 50.52 -36.40 -11.80
CA ILE A 908 51.68 -37.26 -12.10
C ILE A 908 52.10 -37.07 -13.57
N PHE A 909 51.16 -37.13 -14.52
CA PHE A 909 51.48 -36.93 -15.94
C PHE A 909 51.91 -35.49 -16.23
N ALA A 910 51.27 -34.48 -15.62
CA ALA A 910 51.65 -33.08 -15.80
C ALA A 910 53.11 -32.83 -15.36
N VAL A 911 53.48 -33.29 -14.16
CA VAL A 911 54.86 -33.17 -13.67
C VAL A 911 55.82 -34.01 -14.52
N SER A 912 55.42 -35.19 -14.97
CA SER A 912 56.26 -36.06 -15.83
C SER A 912 56.58 -35.43 -17.18
N PHE A 913 55.59 -34.89 -17.89
CA PHE A 913 55.81 -34.24 -19.18
C PHE A 913 56.62 -32.94 -19.04
N TRP A 914 56.29 -32.12 -18.04
CA TRP A 914 57.08 -30.92 -17.74
C TRP A 914 58.55 -31.27 -17.43
N ALA A 915 58.77 -32.23 -16.55
CA ALA A 915 60.11 -32.64 -16.16
C ALA A 915 60.86 -33.29 -17.32
N TYR A 916 60.17 -33.99 -18.23
CA TYR A 916 60.75 -34.52 -19.45
C TYR A 916 61.20 -33.43 -20.41
N ASP A 917 60.39 -32.40 -20.64
CA ASP A 917 60.77 -31.25 -21.47
C ASP A 917 61.91 -30.44 -20.85
N ALA A 918 61.88 -30.24 -19.53
CA ALA A 918 62.97 -29.61 -18.79
C ALA A 918 64.26 -30.43 -18.89
N SER A 919 64.18 -31.76 -18.77
CA SER A 919 65.34 -32.66 -18.87
C SER A 919 65.94 -32.69 -20.27
N LYS A 920 65.11 -32.66 -21.34
CA LYS A 920 65.59 -32.54 -22.72
C LYS A 920 66.39 -31.25 -22.93
N ARG A 921 65.93 -30.13 -22.37
CA ARG A 921 66.63 -28.83 -22.45
C ARG A 921 67.92 -28.83 -21.66
N LEU A 922 67.91 -29.42 -20.47
CA LEU A 922 69.10 -29.58 -19.65
C LEU A 922 70.17 -30.41 -20.39
N ILE A 923 69.79 -31.53 -20.98
CA ILE A 923 70.72 -32.37 -21.77
C ILE A 923 71.24 -31.63 -23.01
N PHE A 924 70.37 -30.85 -23.68
CA PHE A 924 70.76 -29.99 -24.80
C PHE A 924 71.80 -28.96 -24.37
N ALA A 925 71.60 -28.29 -23.23
CA ALA A 925 72.52 -27.29 -22.69
C ALA A 925 73.85 -27.90 -22.20
N LEU A 926 73.85 -29.12 -21.69
CA LEU A 926 75.03 -29.80 -21.17
C LEU A 926 75.91 -30.47 -22.26
N THR A 927 75.49 -30.45 -23.52
CA THR A 927 76.22 -31.07 -24.66
C THR A 927 76.59 -30.02 -25.73
N PRO A 928 77.55 -29.11 -25.45
CA PRO A 928 77.79 -27.92 -26.28
C PRO A 928 78.38 -28.19 -27.70
N ASN A 929 79.03 -29.33 -27.94
CA ASN A 929 79.67 -29.66 -29.23
C ASN A 929 78.87 -30.68 -30.06
N ARG A 930 77.59 -30.43 -30.28
CA ARG A 930 76.65 -31.31 -30.98
C ARG A 930 76.63 -31.07 -32.50
N THR A 931 76.61 -32.15 -33.29
CA THR A 931 76.56 -32.12 -34.77
C THR A 931 75.17 -32.38 -35.37
N SER A 932 74.18 -32.85 -34.59
CA SER A 932 72.81 -33.14 -35.06
C SER A 932 71.77 -32.32 -34.29
N GLU A 933 70.79 -31.72 -34.96
CA GLU A 933 69.73 -30.90 -34.33
C GLU A 933 68.73 -31.70 -33.48
N LYS A 934 68.75 -33.04 -33.55
CA LYS A 934 67.82 -33.92 -32.84
C LYS A 934 68.52 -34.71 -31.74
N LEU A 935 67.83 -34.90 -30.61
CA LEU A 935 68.31 -35.76 -29.53
C LEU A 935 68.38 -37.21 -30.00
N SER A 936 69.48 -37.89 -29.69
CA SER A 936 69.64 -39.32 -29.89
C SER A 936 68.68 -40.12 -28.99
N THR A 937 68.37 -41.37 -29.37
CA THR A 937 67.51 -42.25 -28.56
C THR A 937 68.03 -42.43 -27.13
N THR A 938 69.36 -42.44 -26.94
CA THR A 938 70.01 -42.53 -25.63
C THR A 938 69.83 -41.27 -24.79
N GLU A 939 69.87 -40.09 -25.42
CA GLU A 939 69.62 -38.81 -24.73
C GLU A 939 68.14 -38.64 -24.38
N LEU A 940 67.22 -39.12 -25.23
CA LEU A 940 65.79 -39.17 -24.92
C LEU A 940 65.49 -40.16 -23.77
N ALA A 941 66.18 -41.29 -23.74
CA ALA A 941 66.11 -42.22 -22.62
C ALA A 941 66.63 -41.57 -21.32
N ALA A 942 67.74 -40.82 -21.38
CA ALA A 942 68.26 -40.09 -20.23
C ALA A 942 67.31 -38.98 -19.76
N ALA A 943 66.66 -38.26 -20.68
CA ALA A 943 65.62 -37.29 -20.35
C ALA A 943 64.42 -37.96 -19.66
N GLY A 944 64.05 -39.16 -20.11
CA GLY A 944 63.02 -40.00 -19.49
C GLY A 944 63.39 -40.46 -18.08
N PHE A 945 64.67 -40.76 -17.82
CA PHE A 945 65.13 -41.10 -16.47
C PHE A 945 65.07 -39.88 -15.53
N LEU A 946 65.58 -38.72 -15.98
CA LEU A 946 65.63 -37.51 -15.18
C LEU A 946 64.24 -36.96 -14.85
N SER A 947 63.26 -37.14 -15.76
CA SER A 947 61.89 -36.71 -15.52
C SER A 947 61.23 -37.45 -14.36
N ALA A 948 61.64 -38.70 -14.09
CA ALA A 948 61.09 -39.51 -13.01
C ALA A 948 61.41 -38.96 -11.61
N VAL A 949 62.46 -38.14 -11.44
CA VAL A 949 62.89 -37.61 -10.14
C VAL A 949 61.81 -36.69 -9.52
N PRO A 950 61.39 -35.58 -10.16
CA PRO A 950 60.31 -34.75 -9.64
C PRO A 950 58.95 -35.49 -9.67
N THR A 951 58.71 -36.35 -10.66
CA THR A 951 57.48 -37.17 -10.72
C THR A 951 57.34 -38.10 -9.52
N THR A 952 58.45 -38.60 -8.97
CA THR A 952 58.44 -39.47 -7.78
C THR A 952 57.89 -38.75 -6.54
N ALA A 953 58.05 -37.42 -6.43
CA ALA A 953 57.52 -36.67 -5.30
C ALA A 953 55.98 -36.76 -5.20
N VAL A 954 55.31 -36.83 -6.36
CA VAL A 954 53.85 -37.01 -6.44
C VAL A 954 53.47 -38.49 -6.46
N THR A 955 54.26 -39.32 -7.15
CA THR A 955 53.93 -40.73 -7.38
C THR A 955 54.14 -41.59 -6.14
N ALA A 956 55.17 -41.32 -5.33
CA ALA A 956 55.49 -42.10 -4.13
C ALA A 956 54.34 -42.16 -3.10
N PRO A 957 53.71 -41.05 -2.66
CA PRO A 957 52.59 -41.11 -1.72
C PRO A 957 51.36 -41.79 -2.33
N VAL A 958 51.08 -41.52 -3.61
CA VAL A 958 49.94 -42.11 -4.34
C VAL A 958 50.07 -43.63 -4.46
N GLU A 959 51.25 -44.13 -4.85
CA GLU A 959 51.56 -45.55 -4.95
C GLU A 959 51.54 -46.24 -3.59
N ARG A 960 52.05 -45.60 -2.54
CA ARG A 960 52.03 -46.18 -1.19
C ARG A 960 50.60 -46.39 -0.70
N ALA A 961 49.73 -45.39 -0.86
CA ALA A 961 48.32 -45.52 -0.51
C ALA A 961 47.61 -46.60 -1.33
N LYS A 962 47.89 -46.67 -2.64
CA LYS A 962 47.37 -47.71 -3.54
C LYS A 962 47.75 -49.12 -3.08
N VAL A 963 49.04 -49.39 -2.85
CA VAL A 963 49.54 -50.73 -2.52
C VAL A 963 48.94 -51.23 -1.21
N LEU A 964 48.86 -50.40 -0.17
CA LEU A 964 48.27 -50.80 1.12
C LEU A 964 46.79 -51.18 1.00
N LEU A 965 46.02 -50.44 0.20
CA LEU A 965 44.62 -50.77 -0.07
C LEU A 965 44.48 -52.05 -0.92
N GLN A 966 45.38 -52.30 -1.87
CA GLN A 966 45.32 -53.48 -2.75
C GLN A 966 45.66 -54.80 -2.01
N VAL A 967 46.60 -54.76 -1.06
CA VAL A 967 47.04 -55.92 -0.26
C VAL A 967 46.05 -56.26 0.85
N GLN A 968 45.17 -55.34 1.24
CA GLN A 968 44.16 -55.59 2.26
C GLN A 968 43.17 -56.70 1.87
N GLY A 969 42.91 -57.61 2.82
CA GLY A 969 42.06 -58.78 2.61
C GLY A 969 42.78 -60.02 2.05
N GLN A 970 44.07 -59.89 1.72
CA GLN A 970 44.92 -60.95 1.19
C GLN A 970 45.29 -61.97 2.27
N GLY A 971 45.29 -63.27 1.93
CA GLY A 971 45.69 -64.34 2.85
C GLY A 971 44.77 -64.54 4.06
N GLY A 972 43.56 -63.95 4.05
CA GLY A 972 42.63 -64.01 5.18
C GLY A 972 42.77 -62.87 6.19
N ALA A 973 43.70 -61.92 5.98
CA ALA A 973 43.91 -60.78 6.87
C ALA A 973 42.69 -59.84 6.92
N GLU A 974 42.37 -59.32 8.11
CA GLU A 974 41.27 -58.38 8.34
C GLU A 974 41.45 -57.04 7.61
N GLN A 975 40.32 -56.35 7.39
CA GLN A 975 40.26 -55.05 6.74
C GLN A 975 40.76 -53.94 7.68
N LYS A 976 41.97 -53.40 7.46
CA LYS A 976 42.58 -52.38 8.33
C LYS A 976 42.19 -50.93 7.99
N TYR A 977 41.90 -50.63 6.73
CA TYR A 977 41.70 -49.27 6.23
C TYR A 977 40.35 -49.13 5.52
N LYS A 978 39.67 -48.00 5.74
CA LYS A 978 38.37 -47.68 5.12
C LYS A 978 38.50 -46.97 3.77
N GLY A 979 39.62 -46.30 3.49
CA GLY A 979 39.83 -45.56 2.25
C GLY A 979 41.13 -44.77 2.24
N VAL A 980 41.33 -43.93 1.21
CA VAL A 980 42.61 -43.23 0.97
C VAL A 980 42.97 -42.25 2.10
N LEU A 981 42.01 -41.43 2.53
CA LEU A 981 42.23 -40.45 3.60
C LEU A 981 42.57 -41.14 4.93
N ASP A 982 41.90 -42.26 5.20
CA ASP A 982 42.15 -43.08 6.38
C ASP A 982 43.55 -43.69 6.35
N VAL A 983 43.98 -44.24 5.20
CA VAL A 983 45.37 -44.73 5.00
C VAL A 983 46.38 -43.61 5.22
N MET A 984 46.19 -42.44 4.61
CA MET A 984 47.13 -41.33 4.74
C MET A 984 47.21 -40.80 6.17
N GLY A 985 46.07 -40.71 6.87
CA GLY A 985 46.01 -40.35 8.29
C GLY A 985 46.69 -41.39 9.18
N HIS A 986 46.48 -42.69 8.93
CA HIS A 986 47.14 -43.76 9.66
C HIS A 986 48.67 -43.74 9.45
N LEU A 987 49.12 -43.53 8.20
CA LEU A 987 50.54 -43.44 7.87
C LEU A 987 51.21 -42.23 8.53
N TYR A 988 50.52 -41.08 8.54
CA TYR A 988 51.01 -39.89 9.21
C TYR A 988 51.13 -40.10 10.73
N ARG A 989 50.14 -40.77 11.35
CA ARG A 989 50.19 -41.12 12.78
C ARG A 989 51.27 -42.18 13.10
N GLU A 990 51.57 -43.08 12.18
CA GLU A 990 52.58 -44.13 12.37
C GLU A 990 54.02 -43.60 12.33
N GLY A 991 54.31 -42.60 11.49
CA GLY A 991 55.69 -42.10 11.34
C GLY A 991 55.84 -40.81 10.53
N GLY A 992 54.81 -39.96 10.53
CA GLY A 992 54.78 -38.66 9.85
C GLY A 992 54.99 -38.74 8.35
N VAL A 993 55.54 -37.67 7.78
CA VAL A 993 55.82 -37.54 6.33
C VAL A 993 56.79 -38.62 5.84
N ARG A 994 57.77 -39.03 6.68
CA ARG A 994 58.71 -40.11 6.34
C ARG A 994 58.00 -41.45 6.12
N SER A 995 56.94 -41.73 6.90
CA SER A 995 56.11 -42.91 6.67
C SER A 995 55.39 -42.80 5.33
N ILE A 996 54.76 -41.67 5.00
CA ILE A 996 54.07 -41.47 3.71
C ILE A 996 55.00 -41.67 2.49
N PHE A 997 56.26 -41.26 2.59
CA PHE A 997 57.24 -41.42 1.51
C PHE A 997 58.08 -42.70 1.61
N ARG A 998 57.81 -43.61 2.54
CA ARG A 998 58.59 -44.85 2.64
C ARG A 998 58.36 -45.72 1.41
N GLY A 999 59.46 -46.10 0.78
CA GLY A 999 59.47 -46.76 -0.54
C GLY A 999 59.69 -45.80 -1.71
N ALA A 1000 59.81 -44.47 -1.51
CA ALA A 1000 60.07 -43.51 -2.59
C ALA A 1000 61.34 -43.84 -3.41
N GLY A 1001 62.43 -44.26 -2.76
CA GLY A 1001 63.63 -44.71 -3.47
C GLY A 1001 63.39 -45.97 -4.33
N ALA A 1002 62.53 -46.89 -3.88
CA ALA A 1002 62.13 -48.05 -4.67
C ALA A 1002 61.20 -47.66 -5.83
N THR A 1003 60.35 -46.65 -5.62
CA THR A 1003 59.51 -46.04 -6.67
C THR A 1003 60.39 -45.39 -7.74
N LEU A 1004 61.42 -44.63 -7.37
CA LEU A 1004 62.36 -44.04 -8.33
C LEU A 1004 63.17 -45.11 -9.08
N ALA A 1005 63.61 -46.17 -8.40
CA ALA A 1005 64.32 -47.29 -9.03
C ALA A 1005 63.46 -48.06 -10.04
N ARG A 1006 62.13 -47.99 -9.91
CA ARG A 1006 61.17 -48.48 -10.91
C ARG A 1006 60.96 -47.45 -12.03
N ASP A 1007 60.62 -46.23 -11.66
CA ASP A 1007 60.11 -45.19 -12.57
C ASP A 1007 61.20 -44.59 -13.44
N GLY A 1008 62.42 -44.41 -12.94
CA GLY A 1008 63.55 -43.89 -13.72
C GLY A 1008 63.91 -44.80 -14.89
N PRO A 1009 64.37 -46.05 -14.65
CA PRO A 1009 64.70 -46.99 -15.72
C PRO A 1009 63.50 -47.34 -16.60
N GLY A 1010 62.31 -47.46 -16.00
CA GLY A 1010 61.06 -47.72 -16.73
C GLY A 1010 60.72 -46.60 -17.72
N SER A 1011 60.81 -45.34 -17.30
CA SER A 1011 60.53 -44.18 -18.17
C SER A 1011 61.58 -44.04 -19.27
N ALA A 1012 62.87 -44.29 -18.96
CA ALA A 1012 63.92 -44.33 -19.96
C ALA A 1012 63.63 -45.37 -21.06
N ALA A 1013 63.24 -46.58 -20.66
CA ALA A 1013 62.85 -47.66 -21.57
C ALA A 1013 61.57 -47.32 -22.37
N TYR A 1014 60.58 -46.71 -21.73
CA TYR A 1014 59.34 -46.28 -22.38
C TYR A 1014 59.61 -45.33 -23.53
N PHE A 1015 60.30 -44.21 -23.28
CA PHE A 1015 60.59 -43.21 -24.31
C PHE A 1015 61.53 -43.74 -25.40
N ALA A 1016 62.53 -44.55 -25.04
CA ALA A 1016 63.42 -45.18 -26.02
C ALA A 1016 62.65 -46.14 -26.96
N ALA A 1017 61.83 -47.02 -26.40
CA ALA A 1017 61.06 -48.00 -27.17
C ALA A 1017 59.96 -47.32 -28.01
N TYR A 1018 59.32 -46.27 -27.49
CA TYR A 1018 58.35 -45.48 -28.24
C TYR A 1018 58.98 -44.88 -29.50
N GLU A 1019 60.13 -44.22 -29.36
CA GLU A 1019 60.83 -43.59 -30.48
C GLU A 1019 61.36 -44.61 -31.48
N VAL A 1020 61.96 -45.71 -31.01
CA VAL A 1020 62.46 -46.79 -31.89
C VAL A 1020 61.32 -47.42 -32.68
N THR A 1021 60.20 -47.74 -32.01
CA THR A 1021 59.04 -48.38 -32.66
C THR A 1021 58.38 -47.40 -33.63
N LYS A 1022 58.24 -46.13 -33.26
CA LYS A 1022 57.72 -45.07 -34.14
C LYS A 1022 58.58 -44.93 -35.40
N LYS A 1023 59.91 -44.91 -35.24
CA LYS A 1023 60.88 -44.85 -36.35
C LYS A 1023 60.83 -46.08 -37.24
N ALA A 1024 60.63 -47.27 -36.68
CA ALA A 1024 60.49 -48.52 -37.42
C ALA A 1024 59.17 -48.64 -38.20
N LEU A 1025 58.08 -48.04 -37.69
CA LEU A 1025 56.77 -48.03 -38.34
C LEU A 1025 56.63 -46.93 -39.40
N THR A 1026 57.58 -46.01 -39.49
CA THR A 1026 57.54 -44.90 -40.46
C THR A 1026 58.05 -45.41 -41.82
N PRO A 1027 57.23 -45.40 -42.89
CA PRO A 1027 57.66 -45.79 -44.24
C PRO A 1027 58.85 -44.96 -44.74
N ALA A 1028 59.76 -45.57 -45.49
CA ALA A 1028 60.94 -44.89 -46.02
C ALA A 1028 60.54 -43.66 -46.87
N GLY A 1029 61.02 -42.47 -46.48
CA GLY A 1029 60.73 -41.20 -47.15
C GLY A 1029 59.58 -40.38 -46.56
N SER A 1030 58.86 -40.89 -45.55
CA SER A 1030 57.76 -40.18 -44.87
C SER A 1030 58.18 -39.64 -43.49
N SER A 1031 57.46 -38.62 -43.00
CA SER A 1031 57.75 -37.99 -41.72
C SER A 1031 57.05 -38.71 -40.57
N SER A 1032 57.65 -38.72 -39.38
CA SER A 1032 57.06 -39.34 -38.18
C SER A 1032 55.74 -38.69 -37.70
N SER A 1033 55.30 -37.62 -38.35
CA SER A 1033 54.04 -36.91 -38.13
C SER A 1033 52.86 -37.49 -38.91
N ASP A 1034 53.11 -38.32 -39.93
CA ASP A 1034 52.08 -38.85 -40.85
C ASP A 1034 51.58 -40.26 -40.45
N LEU A 1035 51.96 -40.75 -39.26
CA LEU A 1035 51.59 -42.09 -38.79
C LEU A 1035 50.12 -42.16 -38.40
N ASN A 1036 49.42 -43.20 -38.87
CA ASN A 1036 48.03 -43.45 -38.51
C ASN A 1036 47.87 -43.78 -37.01
N LEU A 1037 46.67 -43.54 -36.49
CA LEU A 1037 46.36 -43.72 -35.06
C LEU A 1037 46.66 -45.15 -34.56
N SER A 1038 46.46 -46.17 -35.40
CA SER A 1038 46.77 -47.57 -35.05
C SER A 1038 48.28 -47.83 -34.89
N ALA A 1039 49.13 -47.22 -35.71
CA ALA A 1039 50.59 -47.28 -35.55
C ALA A 1039 51.05 -46.57 -34.27
N ILE A 1040 50.43 -45.44 -33.91
CA ILE A 1040 50.71 -44.72 -32.67
C ILE A 1040 50.31 -45.56 -31.44
N ILE A 1041 49.14 -46.21 -31.48
CA ILE A 1041 48.67 -47.12 -30.42
C ILE A 1041 49.62 -48.32 -30.28
N PHE A 1042 50.06 -48.91 -31.40
CA PHE A 1042 51.01 -50.02 -31.38
C PHE A 1042 52.37 -49.59 -30.81
N ALA A 1043 52.89 -48.43 -31.22
CA ALA A 1043 54.13 -47.87 -30.67
C ALA A 1043 54.03 -47.59 -29.16
N GLY A 1044 52.90 -47.03 -28.70
CA GLY A 1044 52.62 -46.84 -27.27
C GLY A 1044 52.48 -48.16 -26.49
N GLY A 1045 51.85 -49.17 -27.09
CA GLY A 1045 51.76 -50.53 -26.52
C GLY A 1045 53.13 -51.18 -26.36
N MET A 1046 53.98 -51.12 -27.39
CA MET A 1046 55.36 -51.64 -27.34
C MET A 1046 56.24 -50.88 -26.34
N ALA A 1047 56.05 -49.56 -26.22
CA ALA A 1047 56.70 -48.76 -25.18
C ALA A 1047 56.29 -49.20 -23.77
N GLY A 1048 54.99 -49.48 -23.56
CA GLY A 1048 54.48 -50.03 -22.30
C GLY A 1048 55.07 -51.41 -21.98
N VAL A 1049 55.16 -52.31 -22.96
CA VAL A 1049 55.79 -53.63 -22.81
C VAL A 1049 57.26 -53.49 -22.40
N ALA A 1050 58.02 -52.63 -23.07
CA ALA A 1050 59.43 -52.39 -22.77
C ALA A 1050 59.63 -51.79 -21.37
N MET A 1051 58.81 -50.81 -20.98
CA MET A 1051 58.80 -50.22 -19.64
C MET A 1051 58.62 -51.31 -18.58
N TRP A 1052 57.56 -52.11 -18.69
CA TRP A 1052 57.25 -53.12 -17.68
C TRP A 1052 58.28 -54.27 -17.68
N ALA A 1053 58.89 -54.61 -18.81
CA ALA A 1053 59.95 -55.62 -18.85
C ALA A 1053 61.16 -55.26 -17.96
N ILE A 1054 61.50 -53.98 -17.85
CA ILE A 1054 62.59 -53.50 -17.00
C ILE A 1054 62.09 -53.14 -15.60
N ALA A 1055 60.86 -52.63 -15.48
CA ALA A 1055 60.32 -52.14 -14.22
C ALA A 1055 59.82 -53.23 -13.26
N ILE A 1056 59.57 -54.47 -13.73
CA ILE A 1056 58.98 -55.52 -12.88
C ILE A 1056 59.87 -55.90 -11.68
N PRO A 1057 61.17 -56.24 -11.84
CA PRO A 1057 62.03 -56.55 -10.70
C PRO A 1057 62.05 -55.47 -9.60
N PRO A 1058 62.29 -54.18 -9.89
CA PRO A 1058 62.20 -53.14 -8.87
C PRO A 1058 60.76 -52.91 -8.37
N ASP A 1059 59.72 -53.13 -9.17
CA ASP A 1059 58.31 -53.02 -8.75
C ASP A 1059 57.93 -54.10 -7.72
N VAL A 1060 58.45 -55.34 -7.83
CA VAL A 1060 58.27 -56.37 -6.78
C VAL A 1060 58.85 -55.91 -5.46
N LEU A 1061 60.08 -55.38 -5.48
CA LEU A 1061 60.77 -54.90 -4.29
C LEU A 1061 60.06 -53.69 -3.68
N LYS A 1062 59.59 -52.76 -4.52
CA LYS A 1062 58.77 -51.61 -4.14
C LYS A 1062 57.50 -52.07 -3.42
N SER A 1063 56.71 -52.94 -4.04
CA SER A 1063 55.44 -53.45 -3.49
C SER A 1063 55.64 -54.15 -2.15
N ARG A 1064 56.73 -54.91 -1.97
CA ARG A 1064 57.08 -55.55 -0.69
C ARG A 1064 57.51 -54.56 0.38
N ILE A 1065 58.32 -53.56 0.04
CA ILE A 1065 58.75 -52.52 1.01
C ILE A 1065 57.58 -51.66 1.45
N GLN A 1066 56.66 -51.33 0.53
CA GLN A 1066 55.51 -50.49 0.81
C GLN A 1066 54.40 -51.22 1.60
N SER A 1067 54.28 -52.54 1.46
CA SER A 1067 53.28 -53.35 2.17
C SER A 1067 53.78 -53.96 3.49
N ALA A 1068 55.10 -54.08 3.68
CA ALA A 1068 55.64 -54.69 4.89
C ALA A 1068 55.52 -53.78 6.13
N PRO A 1069 55.26 -54.38 7.32
CA PRO A 1069 55.30 -53.65 8.59
C PRO A 1069 56.59 -52.85 8.78
N THR A 1070 56.51 -51.76 9.54
CA THR A 1070 57.66 -50.92 9.87
C THR A 1070 58.72 -51.72 10.62
N GLY A 1071 59.98 -51.67 10.13
CA GLY A 1071 61.10 -52.45 10.67
C GLY A 1071 61.48 -53.73 9.91
N THR A 1072 60.63 -54.25 9.01
CA THR A 1072 60.88 -55.53 8.30
C THR A 1072 62.11 -55.49 7.37
N TYR A 1073 62.33 -54.35 6.71
CA TYR A 1073 63.42 -54.10 5.76
C TYR A 1073 64.12 -52.78 6.11
N SER A 1074 65.45 -52.78 6.09
CA SER A 1074 66.24 -51.55 6.30
C SER A 1074 66.35 -50.68 5.04
N GLY A 1075 66.08 -51.24 3.85
CA GLY A 1075 66.12 -50.53 2.58
C GLY A 1075 65.88 -51.42 1.36
N PHE A 1076 66.07 -50.84 0.16
CA PHE A 1076 65.83 -51.51 -1.12
C PHE A 1076 66.69 -52.78 -1.29
N MET A 1077 67.99 -52.69 -1.02
CA MET A 1077 68.92 -53.82 -1.16
C MET A 1077 68.69 -54.92 -0.12
N ASP A 1078 68.27 -54.57 1.09
CA ASP A 1078 67.92 -55.54 2.14
C ASP A 1078 66.66 -56.33 1.76
N CYS A 1079 65.65 -55.65 1.22
CA CYS A 1079 64.47 -56.31 0.66
C CYS A 1079 64.82 -57.27 -0.49
N ALA A 1080 65.72 -56.86 -1.39
CA ALA A 1080 66.18 -57.70 -2.50
C ALA A 1080 66.86 -58.97 -2.01
N ARG A 1081 67.82 -58.84 -1.08
CA ARG A 1081 68.55 -59.97 -0.50
C ARG A 1081 67.61 -60.96 0.19
N LYS A 1082 66.72 -60.46 1.05
CA LYS A 1082 65.75 -61.29 1.79
C LYS A 1082 64.73 -61.95 0.85
N THR A 1083 64.27 -61.26 -0.18
CA THR A 1083 63.34 -61.80 -1.19
C THR A 1083 63.98 -62.95 -1.98
N ILE A 1084 65.22 -62.78 -2.45
CA ILE A 1084 65.92 -63.83 -3.20
C ILE A 1084 66.24 -65.02 -2.30
N ALA A 1085 66.66 -64.77 -1.04
CA ALA A 1085 66.96 -65.83 -0.09
C ALA A 1085 65.75 -66.67 0.31
N THR A 1086 64.56 -66.05 0.39
CA THR A 1086 63.32 -66.73 0.86
C THR A 1086 62.52 -67.35 -0.29
N ASP A 1087 62.38 -66.64 -1.41
CA ASP A 1087 61.44 -66.99 -2.49
C ASP A 1087 62.13 -67.33 -3.81
N GLY A 1088 63.47 -67.24 -3.87
CA GLY A 1088 64.27 -67.46 -5.07
C GLY A 1088 64.28 -66.28 -6.04
N VAL A 1089 65.18 -66.33 -7.03
CA VAL A 1089 65.36 -65.26 -8.04
C VAL A 1089 64.12 -65.06 -8.91
N GLY A 1090 63.36 -66.14 -9.17
CA GLY A 1090 62.10 -66.08 -9.93
C GLY A 1090 61.02 -65.22 -9.27
N ALA A 1091 61.11 -64.96 -7.96
CA ALA A 1091 60.16 -64.10 -7.26
C ALA A 1091 60.18 -62.64 -7.75
N LEU A 1092 61.31 -62.16 -8.27
CA LEU A 1092 61.45 -60.81 -8.81
C LEU A 1092 60.63 -60.58 -10.09
N TRP A 1093 60.16 -61.65 -10.74
CA TRP A 1093 59.35 -61.58 -11.96
C TRP A 1093 57.87 -61.86 -11.70
N LYS A 1094 57.46 -62.00 -10.44
CA LYS A 1094 56.05 -62.15 -10.07
C LYS A 1094 55.27 -60.90 -10.49
N GLY A 1095 54.18 -61.12 -11.23
CA GLY A 1095 53.33 -60.06 -11.75
C GLY A 1095 53.64 -59.66 -13.20
N PHE A 1096 54.67 -60.24 -13.81
CA PHE A 1096 55.01 -59.97 -15.22
C PHE A 1096 53.83 -60.22 -16.17
N GLY A 1097 53.17 -61.39 -16.08
CA GLY A 1097 52.02 -61.73 -16.94
C GLY A 1097 50.87 -60.71 -16.88
N PRO A 1098 50.32 -60.40 -15.69
CA PRO A 1098 49.31 -59.34 -15.55
C PRO A 1098 49.76 -57.97 -16.05
N ALA A 1099 51.03 -57.60 -15.85
CA ALA A 1099 51.57 -56.32 -16.33
C ALA A 1099 51.66 -56.24 -17.86
N MET A 1100 52.07 -57.33 -18.53
CA MET A 1100 52.06 -57.40 -20.00
C MET A 1100 50.64 -57.36 -20.55
N ALA A 1101 49.71 -58.12 -19.94
CA ALA A 1101 48.31 -58.16 -20.35
C ALA A 1101 47.61 -56.79 -20.23
N ARG A 1102 48.06 -55.95 -19.29
CA ARG A 1102 47.53 -54.58 -19.08
C ARG A 1102 47.91 -53.62 -20.21
N ALA A 1103 49.07 -53.80 -20.85
CA ALA A 1103 49.69 -52.77 -21.70
C ALA A 1103 48.81 -52.31 -22.86
N PHE A 1104 48.16 -53.24 -23.57
CA PHE A 1104 47.31 -52.91 -24.72
C PHE A 1104 45.91 -52.40 -24.32
N PRO A 1105 45.15 -53.09 -23.44
CA PRO A 1105 43.80 -52.64 -23.06
C PRO A 1105 43.79 -51.27 -22.37
N ALA A 1106 44.75 -51.00 -21.48
CA ALA A 1106 44.81 -49.72 -20.78
C ALA A 1106 45.12 -48.56 -21.73
N ASN A 1107 46.07 -48.75 -22.66
CA ASN A 1107 46.41 -47.72 -23.65
C ASN A 1107 45.25 -47.45 -24.63
N ALA A 1108 44.56 -48.50 -25.09
CA ALA A 1108 43.38 -48.35 -25.95
C ALA A 1108 42.26 -47.54 -25.25
N ALA A 1109 42.03 -47.79 -23.96
CA ALA A 1109 41.04 -47.06 -23.17
C ALA A 1109 41.39 -45.57 -23.00
N THR A 1110 42.68 -45.24 -22.83
CA THR A 1110 43.14 -43.85 -22.75
C THR A 1110 42.77 -43.08 -24.02
N PHE A 1111 43.11 -43.61 -25.19
CA PHE A 1111 42.87 -42.92 -26.46
C PHE A 1111 41.38 -42.81 -26.78
N LEU A 1112 40.60 -43.86 -26.52
CA LEU A 1112 39.15 -43.82 -26.68
C LEU A 1112 38.51 -42.76 -25.75
N GLY A 1113 39.00 -42.64 -24.52
CA GLY A 1113 38.59 -41.60 -23.58
C GLY A 1113 38.91 -40.18 -24.08
N VAL A 1114 40.14 -39.94 -24.54
CA VAL A 1114 40.54 -38.63 -25.10
C VAL A 1114 39.65 -38.26 -26.29
N GLU A 1115 39.43 -39.19 -27.22
CA GLU A 1115 38.63 -38.95 -28.45
C GLU A 1115 37.16 -38.70 -28.13
N ALA A 1116 36.55 -39.51 -27.25
CA ALA A 1116 35.18 -39.33 -26.82
C ALA A 1116 34.97 -38.02 -26.06
N SER A 1117 35.93 -37.64 -25.20
CA SER A 1117 35.88 -36.38 -24.46
C SER A 1117 36.04 -35.17 -25.37
N ARG A 1118 36.91 -35.23 -26.40
CA ARG A 1118 37.04 -34.13 -27.37
C ARG A 1118 35.75 -33.93 -28.16
N LYS A 1119 35.18 -35.02 -28.71
CA LYS A 1119 33.89 -34.95 -29.44
C LYS A 1119 32.75 -34.40 -28.59
N LEU A 1120 32.69 -34.75 -27.31
CA LEU A 1120 31.68 -34.21 -26.39
C LEU A 1120 31.91 -32.72 -26.12
N LEU A 1121 33.16 -32.32 -25.84
CA LEU A 1121 33.52 -30.92 -25.59
C LEU A 1121 33.32 -30.03 -26.82
N ASP A 1122 33.47 -30.57 -28.02
CA ASP A 1122 33.18 -29.86 -29.28
C ASP A 1122 31.68 -29.77 -29.60
N SER A 1123 30.83 -30.57 -28.95
CA SER A 1123 29.36 -30.46 -29.07
C SER A 1123 28.73 -29.50 -28.07
N LEU A 1124 29.46 -29.15 -27.00
CA LEU A 1124 29.00 -28.32 -25.88
C LEU A 1124 29.58 -26.89 -25.91
N LEU A 1125 30.62 -26.65 -26.70
CA LEU A 1125 31.34 -25.39 -26.88
C LEU A 1125 31.45 -25.07 -28.37
#